data_AF-A0A899FWJ4-F1
#
_entry.id   AF-A0A899FWJ4-F1
#
_cell.length_a   1.000
_cell.length_b   1.000
_cell.length_c   1.000
_cell.angle_alpha   90.00
_cell.angle_beta   90.00
_cell.angle_gamma   90.00
#
_symmetry.space_group_name_H-M   'P 1'
#
loop_
_entity.id
_entity.type
_entity.pdbx_description
1 polymer ?
#
loop_
_entity_poly.entity_id
_entity_poly.type
_entity_poly.pdbx_seq_one_letter_code
_entity_poly.pdbx_strand_id
1 'polypeptide(L)'
;MLFARKIGSFFYRGSLSLRIKNENFRQVLPSKTQKIGRLSSLNARFITTDVSAQNLPVGRVKAVIGAVVDVQFDTEELPKVLDALHLDLPDGKRLVLEVSQHLGERTVRTIAMDGTEGLVRGQKVKATGGPIKVPVGPGTLGRIMNVIGEPIDERGPIKAVKYSPIHTEPPAFSDQETTPSLLVTGIKVVDLLAPYARGGKIGLFGGAGVGKTVFIQELINNIAKAYGGYSVFVGVGERTREGNDLYHEMIQTGVIKLDGESKAALVFGQMNEPPGARARVALTGLTVAEYFRDEEGQDVLLFVDNIFRFTQAGSEVSALLGRIPSAVGYQPTLSTDMGGMQERITTTKKGSITSIQAVYVPADDLTDPAPATTFAHLDATTTLSRSISELGIYPAVDPLDSNSRLMNPRIVGEEHYRIASEVQLILQSYKSLQDIIAILGMDELSEADKLTVERARKLQRFMSQPFTVAEVFTGLEGRLVDLKDTLRSFKEIIEGRADDLPENAFYMVLRPAQRCIFVLLLINLYAPLPLLPVTGYKGLRGLMSPLPCRFALLKKPGDFEPQECFYPRCLNAQIHPLVSSFFNLGNDRIILRYCHLNPAVNETKLRDCLKYTPSYFRWAGTDLFNVTNAHGQRQMIIVETNSCPSGQKSMPLLSDIDEHGGYHTVLSTAFKSSLSHSDPELGGLAVIYDKNEMEATGYATVMADLTHESVWMAEFYDGDPNPPVKWENGILYVRDKEGVWHSIRACFRYVTKAPWNRIPLRTRTLVLNSIISCLAGGRNKMMAARAYELFNAEMAGTGLMIRTPETLNNISKSEIPLIISSWGGHAVVKVPYSNAGQGVYIITNEKELQDFMHMEHRYDKFIVQSLVGNASWSSITRDGMQYHIGNIPDRKGKTFVSDLRCMVTVGDVGGFQPVAIYARRARKPLLRRLSDDPLTTSWEITESQRLVLMDRKDFNTLGISLDDLIEGYVQTVLSVIAIDKLAKRLINVDTGEFDMELFRALNPDDRLLEEIM
;
A
#
# COMPACT_ATOMS: atom_id res chain seq x y z
N MET A 1 60.60 -16.29 -29.97
CA MET A 1 61.78 -16.61 -30.80
C MET A 1 61.79 -15.63 -31.97
N LEU A 2 62.87 -14.84 -32.19
CA LEU A 2 63.16 -13.97 -33.36
C LEU A 2 62.06 -12.90 -33.74
N PHE A 3 62.32 -11.67 -34.20
CA PHE A 3 63.48 -10.76 -34.33
C PHE A 3 62.88 -9.35 -34.70
N ALA A 4 63.56 -8.18 -34.68
CA ALA A 4 64.94 -7.80 -34.38
C ALA A 4 65.06 -6.27 -34.08
N ARG A 5 66.11 -5.88 -33.33
CA ARG A 5 66.92 -4.63 -33.50
C ARG A 5 66.25 -3.24 -33.33
N LYS A 6 66.81 -2.33 -32.52
CA LYS A 6 68.20 -1.81 -32.60
C LYS A 6 68.76 -1.29 -31.25
N ILE A 7 70.06 -1.56 -31.01
CA ILE A 7 71.12 -0.68 -30.41
C ILE A 7 70.75 0.01 -29.06
N GLY A 8 71.39 -0.22 -27.90
CA GLY A 8 72.83 -0.33 -27.59
C GLY A 8 73.31 1.03 -27.00
N SER A 9 74.11 1.21 -25.95
CA SER A 9 74.90 0.36 -25.05
C SER A 9 75.78 1.30 -24.17
N PHE A 10 76.25 0.85 -23.00
CA PHE A 10 77.48 1.28 -22.28
C PHE A 10 77.52 2.47 -21.25
N PHE A 11 77.87 2.07 -20.01
CA PHE A 11 78.92 2.57 -19.09
C PHE A 11 78.78 3.87 -18.22
N TYR A 12 78.72 3.62 -16.91
CA TYR A 12 79.69 4.00 -15.85
C TYR A 12 80.30 5.43 -15.79
N ARG A 13 79.97 6.14 -14.69
CA ARG A 13 80.79 7.02 -13.80
C ARG A 13 79.79 7.70 -12.83
N GLY A 14 80.08 8.03 -11.57
CA GLY A 14 81.23 7.78 -10.70
C GLY A 14 80.98 8.40 -9.31
N SER A 15 81.28 7.63 -8.27
CA SER A 15 81.86 8.01 -6.96
C SER A 15 82.11 9.51 -6.62
N LEU A 16 81.62 9.97 -5.46
CA LEU A 16 82.39 10.43 -4.26
C LEU A 16 81.38 10.77 -3.12
N SER A 17 81.50 10.21 -1.92
CA SER A 17 82.23 10.75 -0.74
C SER A 17 81.56 12.00 -0.12
N LEU A 18 81.10 11.99 1.14
CA LEU A 18 81.95 11.86 2.33
C LEU A 18 81.35 11.08 3.52
N ARG A 19 82.24 10.41 4.27
CA ARG A 19 82.06 9.84 5.63
C ARG A 19 82.16 10.92 6.71
N ILE A 20 82.12 10.48 7.99
CA ILE A 20 82.50 11.15 9.28
C ILE A 20 81.26 11.69 10.02
N LYS A 21 80.92 11.31 11.27
CA LYS A 21 81.53 10.48 12.35
C LYS A 21 80.36 9.81 13.14
N ASN A 22 80.46 8.59 13.68
CA ASN A 22 81.01 8.20 15.01
C ASN A 22 80.66 9.19 16.14
N GLU A 23 80.35 8.83 17.38
CA GLU A 23 80.21 7.57 18.12
C GLU A 23 79.48 7.90 19.44
N ASN A 24 78.80 6.94 20.07
CA ASN A 24 79.02 6.64 21.50
C ASN A 24 78.18 5.45 22.00
N PHE A 25 78.91 4.39 22.34
CA PHE A 25 78.82 3.58 23.57
C PHE A 25 77.43 3.28 24.17
N ARG A 26 76.95 2.02 24.11
CA ARG A 26 77.33 0.81 24.91
C ARG A 26 76.88 0.82 26.37
N GLN A 27 76.08 -0.20 26.69
CA GLN A 27 75.85 -0.82 28.01
C GLN A 27 75.08 0.09 29.01
N VAL A 28 74.14 -0.40 29.82
CA VAL A 28 74.22 -1.59 30.70
C VAL A 28 72.94 -2.43 30.69
N LEU A 29 73.11 -3.76 30.73
CA LEU A 29 72.10 -4.79 31.07
C LEU A 29 72.13 -5.01 32.61
N PRO A 30 71.01 -5.33 33.29
CA PRO A 30 70.60 -6.74 33.25
C PRO A 30 69.09 -7.05 33.38
N SER A 31 68.79 -8.27 32.93
CA SER A 31 67.58 -9.04 33.22
C SER A 31 67.30 -9.26 34.70
N LYS A 32 66.02 -9.36 35.08
CA LYS A 32 65.55 -10.36 36.06
C LYS A 32 64.11 -10.80 35.78
N THR A 33 63.92 -12.11 35.73
CA THR A 33 62.64 -12.80 35.53
C THR A 33 61.99 -13.09 36.88
N GLN A 34 60.72 -12.73 37.11
CA GLN A 34 59.69 -13.60 37.75
C GLN A 34 58.34 -12.88 38.03
N LYS A 35 57.30 -13.38 37.34
CA LYS A 35 55.97 -13.81 37.84
C LYS A 35 55.12 -12.98 38.85
N ILE A 36 53.84 -12.88 38.47
CA ILE A 36 52.58 -12.78 39.26
C ILE A 36 52.08 -11.37 39.65
N GLY A 37 50.85 -11.07 39.24
CA GLY A 37 50.04 -9.95 39.75
C GLY A 37 49.01 -9.42 38.73
N ARG A 38 47.77 -9.92 38.77
CA ARG A 38 46.63 -9.20 38.16
C ARG A 38 46.39 -7.91 38.95
N LEU A 39 46.24 -6.77 38.30
CA LEU A 39 45.42 -5.66 38.80
C LEU A 39 44.93 -4.75 37.68
N SER A 40 43.68 -4.35 37.85
CA SER A 40 42.73 -3.73 36.94
C SER A 40 43.01 -2.27 36.53
N SER A 41 42.62 -1.96 35.29
CA SER A 41 42.00 -0.69 34.83
C SER A 41 42.44 0.65 35.47
N LEU A 42 43.15 1.46 34.69
CA LEU A 42 43.27 2.91 34.86
C LEU A 42 42.92 3.59 33.52
N ASN A 43 41.64 3.92 33.31
CA ASN A 43 41.25 4.75 32.17
C ASN A 43 41.57 6.21 32.46
N ALA A 44 42.36 6.82 31.57
CA ALA A 44 42.87 8.17 31.73
C ALA A 44 41.76 9.22 31.53
N ARG A 45 41.69 10.20 32.45
CA ARG A 45 40.89 11.42 32.26
C ARG A 45 41.63 12.34 31.30
N PHE A 46 41.07 12.57 30.12
CA PHE A 46 41.55 13.60 29.20
C PHE A 46 41.00 14.97 29.63
N ILE A 47 41.89 15.85 30.10
CA ILE A 47 41.60 17.26 30.33
C ILE A 47 42.08 18.01 29.08
N THR A 48 41.16 18.49 28.26
CA THR A 48 41.47 19.42 27.17
C THR A 48 41.79 20.79 27.77
N THR A 49 43.05 21.21 27.69
CA THR A 49 43.46 22.57 28.04
C THR A 49 43.39 23.46 26.82
N ASP A 50 42.38 24.34 26.78
CA ASP A 50 42.32 25.48 25.86
C ASP A 50 41.85 26.74 26.58
N VAL A 51 42.27 27.91 26.08
CA VAL A 51 42.46 29.11 26.90
C VAL A 51 41.25 30.04 26.90
N SER A 52 40.46 30.04 27.99
CA SER A 52 39.91 31.25 28.67
C SER A 52 38.87 30.89 29.75
N ALA A 53 39.27 30.16 30.81
CA ALA A 53 38.37 29.84 31.93
C ALA A 53 38.18 31.04 32.89
N GLN A 54 37.57 32.12 32.41
CA GLN A 54 37.11 33.24 33.24
C GLN A 54 35.60 33.15 33.47
N ASN A 55 35.18 32.97 34.72
CA ASN A 55 33.82 33.10 35.26
C ASN A 55 32.64 32.77 34.30
N LEU A 56 32.64 31.59 33.68
CA LEU A 56 31.44 31.10 33.00
C LEU A 56 30.31 30.89 34.02
N PRO A 57 29.08 31.37 33.74
CA PRO A 57 28.00 31.35 34.72
C PRO A 57 27.60 29.92 35.07
N VAL A 58 27.35 29.70 36.37
CA VAL A 58 26.90 28.41 36.92
C VAL A 58 25.41 28.52 37.22
N GLY A 59 24.66 27.53 36.73
CA GLY A 59 23.23 27.40 36.95
C GLY A 59 22.88 26.19 37.80
N ARG A 60 21.60 26.04 38.11
CA ARG A 60 21.01 24.91 38.83
C ARG A 60 19.73 24.46 38.16
N VAL A 61 19.48 23.15 38.13
CA VAL A 61 18.23 22.59 37.59
C VAL A 61 17.04 23.07 38.43
N LYS A 62 16.13 23.85 37.83
CA LYS A 62 14.88 24.36 38.43
C LYS A 62 13.75 23.34 38.24
N ALA A 63 13.59 22.83 37.02
CA ALA A 63 12.59 21.82 36.67
C ALA A 63 13.06 20.88 35.54
N VAL A 64 12.43 19.71 35.44
CA VAL A 64 12.66 18.70 34.39
C VAL A 64 11.28 18.22 33.92
N ILE A 65 11.03 18.24 32.61
CA ILE A 65 9.78 17.86 31.96
C ILE A 65 10.12 17.04 30.71
N GLY A 66 10.25 15.71 30.88
CA GLY A 66 10.81 14.85 29.83
C GLY A 66 12.20 15.34 29.40
N ALA A 67 12.42 15.46 28.09
CA ALA A 67 13.67 15.96 27.51
C ALA A 67 13.90 17.48 27.68
N VAL A 68 12.98 18.23 28.30
CA VAL A 68 13.13 19.68 28.55
C VAL A 68 13.57 19.92 30.00
N VAL A 69 14.64 20.70 30.16
CA VAL A 69 15.23 21.03 31.47
C VAL A 69 15.28 22.54 31.63
N ASP A 70 14.62 23.07 32.66
CA ASP A 70 14.69 24.50 33.01
C ASP A 70 15.84 24.72 34.00
N VAL A 71 16.78 25.59 33.65
CA VAL A 71 18.01 25.89 34.41
C VAL A 71 17.98 27.34 34.87
N GLN A 72 18.11 27.57 36.17
CA GLN A 72 18.18 28.91 36.76
C GLN A 72 19.64 29.28 37.04
N PHE A 73 20.06 30.47 36.63
CA PHE A 73 21.41 30.99 36.88
C PHE A 73 21.44 31.93 38.07
N ASP A 74 22.53 31.86 38.83
CA ASP A 74 22.73 32.72 40.00
C ASP A 74 23.06 34.19 39.56
N THR A 75 23.51 34.38 38.31
CA THR A 75 23.89 35.66 37.66
C THR A 75 22.78 36.27 36.78
N GLU A 76 22.88 37.57 36.49
CA GLU A 76 22.00 38.23 35.50
C GLU A 76 22.41 37.93 34.05
N GLU A 77 23.70 37.68 33.81
CA GLU A 77 24.18 37.17 32.54
C GLU A 77 23.71 35.72 32.34
N LEU A 78 22.88 35.52 31.32
CA LEU A 78 22.37 34.22 30.88
C LEU A 78 23.10 33.75 29.62
N PRO A 79 23.36 32.44 29.47
CA PRO A 79 23.83 31.87 28.21
C PRO A 79 22.85 32.18 27.07
N LYS A 80 23.38 32.37 25.87
CA LYS A 80 22.59 32.72 24.68
C LYS A 80 21.71 31.55 24.25
N VAL A 81 20.69 31.84 23.45
CA VAL A 81 19.97 30.79 22.73
C VAL A 81 20.95 30.05 21.82
N LEU A 82 20.81 28.73 21.73
CA LEU A 82 21.71 27.76 21.10
C LEU A 82 23.04 27.47 21.84
N ASP A 83 23.33 28.12 22.98
CA ASP A 83 24.50 27.76 23.80
C ASP A 83 24.35 26.37 24.44
N ALA A 84 25.44 25.64 24.53
CA ALA A 84 25.53 24.36 25.23
C ALA A 84 25.86 24.55 26.71
N LEU A 85 25.21 23.76 27.56
CA LEU A 85 25.48 23.61 28.98
C LEU A 85 25.88 22.16 29.28
N HIS A 86 26.77 21.96 30.24
CA HIS A 86 27.18 20.65 30.73
C HIS A 86 26.65 20.39 32.15
N LEU A 87 26.13 19.18 32.37
CA LEU A 87 25.79 18.64 33.68
C LEU A 87 26.51 17.29 33.85
N ASP A 88 27.12 17.08 35.01
CA ASP A 88 27.78 15.82 35.36
C ASP A 88 26.75 14.89 36.04
N LEU A 89 26.46 13.74 35.44
CA LEU A 89 25.48 12.78 35.97
C LEU A 89 26.07 11.94 37.13
N PRO A 90 25.24 11.35 38.01
CA PRO A 90 25.72 10.56 39.15
C PRO A 90 26.52 9.30 38.78
N ASP A 91 26.32 8.76 37.57
CA ASP A 91 27.06 7.62 37.01
C ASP A 91 28.42 8.02 36.39
N GLY A 92 28.75 9.31 36.38
CA GLY A 92 29.97 9.86 35.81
C GLY A 92 29.89 10.20 34.32
N LYS A 93 28.73 10.05 33.67
CA LYS A 93 28.52 10.52 32.30
C LYS A 93 28.29 12.03 32.24
N ARG A 94 28.48 12.61 31.06
CA ARG A 94 28.24 14.02 30.77
C ARG A 94 26.92 14.18 30.01
N LEU A 95 25.95 14.85 30.63
CA LEU A 95 24.75 15.30 29.92
C LEU A 95 25.00 16.68 29.30
N VAL A 96 24.67 16.83 28.02
CA VAL A 96 24.69 18.11 27.30
C VAL A 96 23.26 18.61 27.15
N LEU A 97 23.04 19.88 27.50
CA LEU A 97 21.78 20.60 27.34
C LEU A 97 21.99 21.77 26.37
N GLU A 98 21.08 22.00 25.43
CA GLU A 98 21.11 23.18 24.54
C GLU A 98 20.04 24.20 24.96
N VAL A 99 20.41 25.47 25.10
CA VAL A 99 19.46 26.54 25.45
C VAL A 99 18.52 26.84 24.28
N SER A 100 17.22 26.69 24.50
CA SER A 100 16.19 26.91 23.47
C SER A 100 15.47 28.26 23.61
N GLN A 101 15.20 28.73 24.82
CA GLN A 101 14.56 30.02 25.06
C GLN A 101 14.84 30.54 26.49
N HIS A 102 14.70 31.85 26.70
CA HIS A 102 14.76 32.48 28.02
C HIS A 102 13.33 32.63 28.59
N LEU A 103 13.12 32.24 29.85
CA LEU A 103 11.78 32.28 30.49
C LEU A 103 11.55 33.52 31.36
N GLY A 104 12.61 34.29 31.65
CA GLY A 104 12.60 35.29 32.74
C GLY A 104 13.11 34.70 34.06
N GLU A 105 13.11 35.49 35.14
CA GLU A 105 13.60 35.08 36.48
C GLU A 105 15.00 34.41 36.48
N ARG A 106 15.92 34.90 35.63
CA ARG A 106 17.25 34.30 35.39
C ARG A 106 17.19 32.80 35.01
N THR A 107 16.08 32.36 34.43
CA THR A 107 15.82 30.97 34.05
C THR A 107 15.83 30.82 32.53
N VAL A 108 16.59 29.84 32.04
CA VAL A 108 16.58 29.41 30.63
C VAL A 108 15.94 28.03 30.51
N ARG A 109 15.22 27.81 29.41
CA ARG A 109 14.67 26.50 29.04
C ARG A 109 15.62 25.82 28.06
N THR A 110 15.97 24.59 28.34
CA THR A 110 16.95 23.81 27.58
C THR A 110 16.38 22.48 27.10
N ILE A 111 16.99 21.92 26.06
CA ILE A 111 16.68 20.61 25.49
C ILE A 111 17.86 19.68 25.77
N ALA A 112 17.59 18.50 26.32
CA ALA A 112 18.60 17.48 26.60
C ALA A 112 19.00 16.69 25.34
N MET A 113 20.29 16.43 25.19
CA MET A 113 20.87 15.62 24.10
C MET A 113 20.99 14.12 24.45
N ASP A 114 20.72 13.74 25.70
CA ASP A 114 20.72 12.35 26.18
C ASP A 114 19.60 12.21 27.25
N GLY A 115 19.40 10.99 27.78
CA GLY A 115 18.40 10.68 28.80
C GLY A 115 18.45 11.59 30.02
N THR A 116 17.27 11.96 30.53
CA THR A 116 17.11 12.84 31.70
C THR A 116 16.84 12.06 33.00
N GLU A 117 16.89 10.73 32.96
CA GLU A 117 16.77 9.87 34.14
C GLU A 117 17.87 10.18 35.16
N GLY A 118 17.51 10.27 36.44
CA GLY A 118 18.46 10.58 37.52
C GLY A 118 18.83 12.07 37.66
N LEU A 119 18.25 12.98 36.86
CA LEU A 119 18.33 14.41 37.11
C LEU A 119 17.59 14.81 38.40
N VAL A 120 18.22 15.65 39.21
CA VAL A 120 17.68 16.14 40.49
C VAL A 120 17.70 17.67 40.51
N ARG A 121 16.60 18.27 40.98
CA ARG A 121 16.51 19.73 41.15
C ARG A 121 17.62 20.24 42.08
N GLY A 122 18.25 21.35 41.71
CA GLY A 122 19.41 21.90 42.39
C GLY A 122 20.77 21.35 41.93
N GLN A 123 20.83 20.33 41.06
CA GLN A 123 22.09 19.89 40.43
C GLN A 123 22.74 21.05 39.65
N LYS A 124 24.07 21.17 39.76
CA LYS A 124 24.85 22.24 39.14
C LYS A 124 25.00 22.00 37.64
N VAL A 125 24.80 23.08 36.88
CA VAL A 125 24.93 23.15 35.42
C VAL A 125 26.00 24.18 35.08
N LYS A 126 26.92 23.86 34.19
CA LYS A 126 28.03 24.74 33.75
C LYS A 126 27.76 25.23 32.33
N ALA A 127 27.76 26.54 32.11
CA ALA A 127 27.75 27.07 30.74
C ALA A 127 29.09 26.77 30.04
N THR A 128 29.05 26.50 28.72
CA THR A 128 30.27 26.28 27.92
C THR A 128 30.77 27.53 27.19
N GLY A 129 29.95 28.59 27.13
CA GLY A 129 30.27 29.85 26.46
C GLY A 129 30.04 29.87 24.95
N GLY A 130 29.38 28.85 24.39
CA GLY A 130 28.96 28.82 22.99
C GLY A 130 28.11 27.59 22.65
N PRO A 131 27.75 27.38 21.37
CA PRO A 131 26.98 26.22 20.93
C PRO A 131 27.71 24.88 21.11
N ILE A 132 26.99 23.77 20.92
CA ILE A 132 27.57 22.42 20.82
C ILE A 132 28.64 22.44 19.72
N LYS A 133 29.87 22.00 20.04
CA LYS A 133 31.00 21.92 19.10
C LYS A 133 31.41 20.47 18.87
N VAL A 134 31.64 20.11 17.62
CA VAL A 134 31.93 18.75 17.16
C VAL A 134 33.26 18.69 16.42
N PRO A 135 34.00 17.55 16.48
CA PRO A 135 35.29 17.43 15.82
C PRO A 135 35.12 17.36 14.30
N VAL A 136 35.97 18.09 13.57
CA VAL A 136 35.96 18.13 12.09
C VAL A 136 37.36 17.89 11.49
N GLY A 137 37.38 17.60 10.19
CA GLY A 137 38.56 17.30 9.39
C GLY A 137 38.83 15.80 9.19
N PRO A 138 39.89 15.42 8.46
CA PRO A 138 40.08 14.04 7.96
C PRO A 138 40.12 12.95 9.03
N GLY A 139 40.41 13.31 10.29
CA GLY A 139 40.35 12.38 11.43
C GLY A 139 38.95 11.84 11.76
N THR A 140 37.88 12.40 11.18
CA THR A 140 36.49 11.89 11.28
C THR A 140 36.17 10.79 10.27
N LEU A 141 36.98 10.64 9.22
CA LEU A 141 36.76 9.64 8.17
C LEU A 141 36.97 8.22 8.73
N GLY A 142 36.04 7.32 8.43
CA GLY A 142 36.01 5.95 8.95
C GLY A 142 35.66 5.84 10.42
N ARG A 143 35.11 6.92 11.03
CA ARG A 143 34.64 6.97 12.42
C ARG A 143 33.13 7.09 12.48
N ILE A 144 32.55 6.63 13.59
CA ILE A 144 31.15 6.87 13.96
C ILE A 144 31.10 7.83 15.14
N MET A 145 30.35 8.94 15.01
CA MET A 145 30.13 9.91 16.09
C MET A 145 28.64 10.12 16.40
N ASN A 146 28.34 10.49 17.65
CA ASN A 146 27.00 10.90 18.07
C ASN A 146 26.75 12.41 17.81
N VAL A 147 25.55 12.89 18.18
CA VAL A 147 25.14 14.30 18.02
C VAL A 147 26.10 15.32 18.66
N ILE A 148 26.75 15.00 19.78
CA ILE A 148 27.72 15.88 20.47
C ILE A 148 29.17 15.67 20.02
N GLY A 149 29.40 14.86 18.98
CA GLY A 149 30.71 14.63 18.38
C GLY A 149 31.62 13.65 19.14
N GLU A 150 31.08 12.87 20.08
CA GLU A 150 31.81 11.80 20.75
C GLU A 150 31.82 10.53 19.88
N PRO A 151 32.96 9.79 19.80
CA PRO A 151 33.02 8.54 19.05
C PRO A 151 32.23 7.41 19.74
N ILE A 152 31.41 6.71 18.98
CA ILE A 152 30.60 5.56 19.44
C ILE A 152 31.01 4.23 18.76
N ASP A 153 32.15 4.22 18.08
CA ASP A 153 32.71 3.04 17.38
C ASP A 153 33.72 2.22 18.23
N GLU A 154 33.93 2.61 19.48
CA GLU A 154 34.94 2.05 20.41
C GLU A 154 36.41 2.15 19.93
N ARG A 155 36.70 2.88 18.84
CA ARG A 155 38.05 2.97 18.24
C ARG A 155 38.93 4.07 18.86
N GLY A 156 38.71 4.39 20.14
CA GLY A 156 39.38 5.46 20.86
C GLY A 156 38.96 6.88 20.42
N PRO A 157 39.65 7.94 20.87
CA PRO A 157 39.27 9.32 20.55
C PRO A 157 39.40 9.64 19.06
N ILE A 158 38.63 10.61 18.58
CA ILE A 158 38.75 11.17 17.23
C ILE A 158 39.95 12.12 17.20
N LYS A 159 40.83 12.00 16.19
CA LYS A 159 41.96 12.91 15.97
C LYS A 159 41.46 14.19 15.29
N ALA A 160 40.76 15.03 16.05
CA ALA A 160 40.19 16.27 15.55
C ALA A 160 41.26 17.26 15.10
N VAL A 161 41.07 17.91 13.94
CA VAL A 161 41.91 19.03 13.50
C VAL A 161 41.40 20.34 14.10
N LYS A 162 40.07 20.46 14.20
CA LYS A 162 39.33 21.63 14.69
C LYS A 162 38.03 21.16 15.34
N TYR A 163 37.47 21.98 16.23
CA TYR A 163 36.10 21.81 16.75
C TYR A 163 35.23 22.96 16.24
N SER A 164 34.18 22.63 15.49
CA SER A 164 33.26 23.60 14.87
C SER A 164 31.88 23.56 15.54
N PRO A 165 31.19 24.69 15.71
CA PRO A 165 29.83 24.72 16.25
C PRO A 165 28.82 24.10 15.27
N ILE A 166 27.82 23.39 15.77
CA ILE A 166 26.77 22.80 14.91
C ILE A 166 25.79 23.83 14.34
N HIS A 167 25.68 24.98 15.02
CA HIS A 167 24.85 26.12 14.62
C HIS A 167 25.72 27.16 13.92
N THR A 168 25.50 27.30 12.62
CA THR A 168 26.14 28.25 11.71
C THR A 168 25.07 28.87 10.81
N GLU A 169 25.28 30.11 10.38
CA GLU A 169 24.41 30.77 9.41
C GLU A 169 24.62 30.18 8.00
N PRO A 170 23.59 30.12 7.14
CA PRO A 170 23.74 29.76 5.73
C PRO A 170 24.76 30.64 4.98
N PRO A 171 25.43 30.11 3.94
CA PRO A 171 26.32 30.91 3.09
C PRO A 171 25.62 32.13 2.49
N ALA A 172 26.26 33.30 2.61
CA ALA A 172 25.74 34.56 2.08
C ALA A 172 25.52 34.49 0.56
N PHE A 173 24.52 35.21 0.07
CA PHE A 173 24.18 35.25 -1.37
C PHE A 173 25.37 35.62 -2.27
N SER A 174 26.31 36.43 -1.78
CA SER A 174 27.54 36.79 -2.48
C SER A 174 28.46 35.60 -2.77
N ASP A 175 28.38 34.53 -1.98
CA ASP A 175 29.31 33.38 -2.00
C ASP A 175 28.73 32.10 -2.61
N GLN A 176 27.43 32.12 -2.90
CA GLN A 176 26.75 31.05 -3.64
C GLN A 176 27.14 31.07 -5.12
N GLU A 177 27.33 29.90 -5.72
CA GLU A 177 27.58 29.78 -7.16
C GLU A 177 26.27 29.76 -7.96
N THR A 178 26.18 30.56 -9.03
CA THR A 178 24.96 30.76 -9.81
C THR A 178 24.87 29.89 -11.08
N THR A 179 25.93 29.14 -11.41
CA THR A 179 25.97 28.32 -12.63
C THR A 179 25.58 26.87 -12.31
N PRO A 180 24.40 26.38 -12.75
CA PRO A 180 24.03 24.99 -12.54
C PRO A 180 24.96 24.08 -13.33
N SER A 181 25.59 23.13 -12.65
CA SER A 181 26.40 22.07 -13.27
C SER A 181 25.85 20.70 -12.92
N LEU A 182 25.94 19.77 -13.88
CA LEU A 182 25.38 18.42 -13.76
C LEU A 182 26.38 17.47 -13.10
N LEU A 183 25.92 16.75 -12.08
CA LEU A 183 26.67 15.69 -11.43
C LEU A 183 26.36 14.36 -12.13
N VAL A 184 27.30 13.84 -12.93
CA VAL A 184 27.14 12.53 -13.58
C VAL A 184 27.30 11.45 -12.50
N THR A 185 26.24 10.69 -12.26
CA THR A 185 26.16 9.64 -11.22
C THR A 185 26.68 8.28 -11.70
N GLY A 186 26.72 8.08 -13.03
CA GLY A 186 27.03 6.81 -13.66
C GLY A 186 25.86 5.82 -13.65
N ILE A 187 24.67 6.25 -13.22
CA ILE A 187 23.45 5.45 -13.14
C ILE A 187 22.51 5.88 -14.27
N LYS A 188 22.30 4.99 -15.27
CA LYS A 188 21.60 5.30 -16.53
C LYS A 188 20.26 6.03 -16.37
N VAL A 189 19.39 5.55 -15.49
CA VAL A 189 18.03 6.10 -15.31
C VAL A 189 18.05 7.49 -14.64
N VAL A 190 18.98 7.71 -13.70
CA VAL A 190 19.16 9.00 -13.02
C VAL A 190 19.73 10.01 -13.99
N ASP A 191 20.88 9.69 -14.61
CA ASP A 191 21.58 10.59 -15.52
C ASP A 191 20.75 10.96 -16.75
N LEU A 192 19.83 10.09 -17.20
CA LEU A 192 18.91 10.40 -18.30
C LEU A 192 17.72 11.27 -17.87
N LEU A 193 16.96 10.87 -16.85
CA LEU A 193 15.60 11.37 -16.58
C LEU A 193 15.49 12.31 -15.37
N ALA A 194 16.32 12.10 -14.35
CA ALA A 194 16.34 12.91 -13.13
C ALA A 194 17.78 13.33 -12.78
N PRO A 195 18.50 14.01 -13.69
CA PRO A 195 19.91 14.35 -13.49
C PRO A 195 20.11 15.25 -12.28
N TYR A 196 21.15 14.96 -11.50
CA TYR A 196 21.45 15.67 -10.26
C TYR A 196 22.27 16.94 -10.51
N ALA A 197 22.01 17.98 -9.72
CA ALA A 197 22.86 19.16 -9.67
C ALA A 197 24.08 18.91 -8.77
N ARG A 198 25.26 19.37 -9.18
CA ARG A 198 26.41 19.50 -8.28
C ARG A 198 26.07 20.55 -7.21
N GLY A 199 26.12 20.12 -5.95
CA GLY A 199 25.68 20.89 -4.79
C GLY A 199 24.16 21.07 -4.65
N GLY A 200 23.38 20.30 -5.41
CA GLY A 200 21.92 20.29 -5.32
C GLY A 200 21.39 19.43 -4.17
N LYS A 201 20.08 19.53 -3.94
CA LYS A 201 19.33 18.77 -2.94
C LYS A 201 18.45 17.72 -3.62
N ILE A 202 18.73 16.44 -3.37
CA ILE A 202 18.03 15.31 -3.98
C ILE A 202 17.14 14.62 -2.94
N GLY A 203 15.86 14.48 -3.23
CA GLY A 203 14.94 13.65 -2.43
C GLY A 203 14.88 12.23 -2.97
N LEU A 204 15.24 11.25 -2.14
CA LEU A 204 15.09 9.83 -2.43
C LEU A 204 13.83 9.29 -1.74
N PHE A 205 12.83 8.94 -2.53
CA PHE A 205 11.55 8.42 -2.08
C PHE A 205 11.50 6.90 -2.28
N GLY A 206 10.79 6.18 -1.43
CA GLY A 206 10.56 4.75 -1.61
C GLY A 206 10.23 3.99 -0.32
N GLY A 207 9.47 2.90 -0.46
CA GLY A 207 9.07 2.03 0.65
C GLY A 207 10.21 1.15 1.18
N ALA A 208 9.89 0.25 2.10
CA ALA A 208 10.80 -0.82 2.50
C ALA A 208 10.94 -1.88 1.38
N GLY A 209 12.17 -2.37 1.18
CA GLY A 209 12.51 -3.43 0.22
C GLY A 209 12.89 -2.98 -1.20
N VAL A 210 12.75 -1.69 -1.56
CA VAL A 210 12.97 -1.19 -2.93
C VAL A 210 14.43 -0.90 -3.31
N GLY A 211 15.39 -1.20 -2.43
CA GLY A 211 16.83 -1.04 -2.70
C GLY A 211 17.46 0.31 -2.36
N LYS A 212 16.84 1.14 -1.50
CA LYS A 212 17.36 2.48 -1.08
C LYS A 212 18.83 2.45 -0.63
N THR A 213 19.18 1.58 0.31
CA THR A 213 20.54 1.48 0.88
C THR A 213 21.57 1.13 -0.19
N VAL A 214 21.26 0.15 -1.03
CA VAL A 214 22.09 -0.30 -2.16
C VAL A 214 22.30 0.83 -3.18
N PHE A 215 21.26 1.64 -3.44
CA PHE A 215 21.35 2.82 -4.31
C PHE A 215 22.24 3.94 -3.72
N ILE A 216 22.10 4.21 -2.41
CA ILE A 216 22.98 5.15 -1.69
C ILE A 216 24.44 4.70 -1.74
N GLN A 217 24.71 3.42 -1.48
CA GLN A 217 26.05 2.85 -1.50
C GLN A 217 26.69 2.91 -2.89
N GLU A 218 25.94 2.64 -3.96
CA GLU A 218 26.47 2.76 -5.33
C GLU A 218 26.78 4.22 -5.68
N LEU A 219 25.95 5.19 -5.26
CA LEU A 219 26.25 6.62 -5.44
C LEU A 219 27.55 7.03 -4.72
N ILE A 220 27.76 6.58 -3.47
CA ILE A 220 29.01 6.80 -2.72
C ILE A 220 30.19 6.21 -3.50
N ASN A 221 30.09 4.95 -3.93
CA ASN A 221 31.13 4.24 -4.68
C ASN A 221 31.48 4.93 -6.02
N ASN A 222 30.47 5.30 -6.80
CA ASN A 222 30.66 5.89 -8.13
C ASN A 222 31.29 7.28 -8.03
N ILE A 223 30.80 8.13 -7.14
CA ILE A 223 31.27 9.51 -7.03
C ILE A 223 32.65 9.56 -6.35
N ALA A 224 32.93 8.70 -5.36
CA ALA A 224 34.27 8.57 -4.79
C ALA A 224 35.30 8.11 -5.83
N LYS A 225 34.91 7.21 -6.76
CA LYS A 225 35.78 6.76 -7.87
C LYS A 225 35.96 7.82 -8.97
N ALA A 226 34.92 8.57 -9.31
CA ALA A 226 34.94 9.51 -10.43
C ALA A 226 35.48 10.91 -10.06
N TYR A 227 35.20 11.40 -8.86
CA TYR A 227 35.51 12.78 -8.42
C TYR A 227 36.42 12.86 -7.19
N GLY A 228 36.67 11.74 -6.50
CA GLY A 228 37.62 11.67 -5.37
C GLY A 228 37.15 12.32 -4.06
N GLY A 229 35.95 12.90 -4.02
CA GLY A 229 35.39 13.61 -2.87
C GLY A 229 35.01 12.72 -1.67
N TYR A 230 34.80 13.36 -0.52
CA TYR A 230 34.37 12.70 0.71
C TYR A 230 32.85 12.59 0.82
N SER A 231 32.39 11.60 1.59
CA SER A 231 30.98 11.42 1.95
C SER A 231 30.77 11.58 3.46
N VAL A 232 29.66 12.18 3.85
CA VAL A 232 29.17 12.23 5.24
C VAL A 232 27.79 11.58 5.25
N PHE A 233 27.63 10.52 6.02
CA PHE A 233 26.33 9.87 6.21
C PHE A 233 25.76 10.25 7.57
N VAL A 234 24.49 10.67 7.58
CA VAL A 234 23.77 11.10 8.78
C VAL A 234 22.53 10.24 8.97
N GLY A 235 22.59 9.35 9.97
CA GLY A 235 21.44 8.57 10.41
C GLY A 235 20.62 9.36 11.43
N VAL A 236 19.55 10.01 10.95
CA VAL A 236 18.61 10.81 11.74
C VAL A 236 17.41 9.96 12.12
N GLY A 237 17.30 9.58 13.39
CA GLY A 237 16.16 8.83 13.92
C GLY A 237 15.90 7.50 13.21
N GLU A 238 16.95 6.82 12.77
CA GLU A 238 16.88 5.51 12.14
C GLU A 238 17.16 4.35 13.11
N ARG A 239 17.00 3.11 12.63
CA ARG A 239 17.20 1.92 13.47
C ARG A 239 18.68 1.61 13.65
N THR A 240 19.08 1.33 14.89
CA THR A 240 20.47 0.99 15.25
C THR A 240 21.01 -0.20 14.45
N ARG A 241 20.15 -1.19 14.15
CA ARG A 241 20.48 -2.32 13.27
C ARG A 241 20.88 -1.85 11.87
N GLU A 242 20.12 -0.93 11.27
CA GLU A 242 20.37 -0.46 9.90
C GLU A 242 21.65 0.38 9.82
N GLY A 243 21.95 1.18 10.85
CA GLY A 243 23.24 1.87 10.97
C GLY A 243 24.43 0.92 11.16
N ASN A 244 24.25 -0.16 11.91
CA ASN A 244 25.25 -1.21 12.11
C ASN A 244 25.53 -2.00 10.82
N ASP A 245 24.47 -2.44 10.14
CA ASP A 245 24.56 -3.18 8.90
C ASP A 245 25.25 -2.33 7.82
N LEU A 246 24.86 -1.05 7.69
CA LEU A 246 25.51 -0.08 6.80
C LEU A 246 27.01 0.10 7.11
N TYR A 247 27.40 0.18 8.38
CA TYR A 247 28.82 0.30 8.77
C TYR A 247 29.63 -0.93 8.35
N HIS A 248 29.10 -2.14 8.58
CA HIS A 248 29.76 -3.37 8.14
C HIS A 248 29.79 -3.53 6.61
N GLU A 249 28.73 -3.16 5.91
CA GLU A 249 28.69 -3.13 4.43
C GLU A 249 29.70 -2.11 3.86
N MET A 250 29.85 -0.94 4.46
CA MET A 250 30.88 0.04 4.08
C MET A 250 32.32 -0.46 4.33
N ILE A 251 32.52 -1.31 5.34
CA ILE A 251 33.81 -1.98 5.57
C ILE A 251 34.06 -3.05 4.49
N GLN A 252 33.07 -3.89 4.19
CA GLN A 252 33.18 -4.97 3.20
C GLN A 252 33.40 -4.44 1.77
N THR A 253 32.70 -3.36 1.40
CA THR A 253 32.86 -2.66 0.11
C THR A 253 34.13 -1.80 0.03
N GLY A 254 34.86 -1.63 1.14
CA GLY A 254 36.12 -0.89 1.20
C GLY A 254 35.98 0.64 1.16
N VAL A 255 34.77 1.17 1.37
CA VAL A 255 34.50 2.62 1.54
C VAL A 255 35.07 3.12 2.86
N ILE A 256 34.92 2.29 3.91
CA ILE A 256 35.57 2.46 5.21
C ILE A 256 36.68 1.42 5.32
N LYS A 257 37.91 1.88 5.59
CA LYS A 257 39.08 1.04 5.81
C LYS A 257 39.56 1.24 7.24
N LEU A 258 39.56 0.16 8.02
CA LEU A 258 39.94 0.24 9.43
C LEU A 258 41.41 0.66 9.59
N ASP A 259 42.31 0.12 8.76
CA ASP A 259 43.76 0.37 8.80
C ASP A 259 44.27 1.17 7.59
N GLY A 260 43.48 2.12 7.08
CA GLY A 260 43.86 2.94 5.92
C GLY A 260 42.96 4.16 5.70
N GLU A 261 43.11 4.80 4.54
CA GLU A 261 42.28 5.96 4.17
C GLU A 261 40.83 5.53 3.89
N SER A 262 39.92 6.00 4.74
CA SER A 262 38.47 5.91 4.55
C SER A 262 37.95 7.12 3.79
N LYS A 263 36.82 6.97 3.06
CA LYS A 263 36.21 8.07 2.29
C LYS A 263 34.86 8.54 2.82
N ALA A 264 34.31 7.88 3.84
CA ALA A 264 33.05 8.25 4.49
C ALA A 264 33.23 8.54 5.99
N ALA A 265 32.56 9.56 6.51
CA ALA A 265 32.35 9.79 7.95
C ALA A 265 30.90 9.48 8.34
N LEU A 266 30.67 8.85 9.49
CA LEU A 266 29.33 8.45 9.95
C LEU A 266 28.91 9.26 11.18
N VAL A 267 27.73 9.85 11.12
CA VAL A 267 27.11 10.60 12.21
C VAL A 267 25.75 9.99 12.51
N PHE A 268 25.52 9.55 13.75
CA PHE A 268 24.30 8.84 14.13
C PHE A 268 23.60 9.50 15.32
N GLY A 269 22.26 9.55 15.23
CA GLY A 269 21.36 10.00 16.26
C GLY A 269 20.09 9.14 16.17
N GLN A 270 20.13 7.97 16.80
CA GLN A 270 19.27 6.82 16.49
C GLN A 270 17.84 6.94 17.08
N MET A 271 16.92 6.04 16.71
CA MET A 271 15.54 6.03 17.23
C MET A 271 15.44 5.95 18.77
N ASN A 272 16.43 5.36 19.43
CA ASN A 272 16.47 5.25 20.89
C ASN A 272 16.96 6.53 21.60
N GLU A 273 17.42 7.54 20.86
CA GLU A 273 17.88 8.81 21.41
C GLU A 273 16.72 9.81 21.59
N PRO A 274 16.81 10.71 22.58
CA PRO A 274 15.76 11.70 22.83
C PRO A 274 15.56 12.63 21.61
N PRO A 275 14.37 13.26 21.49
CA PRO A 275 14.08 14.14 20.36
C PRO A 275 15.05 15.32 20.24
N GLY A 276 15.70 15.75 21.33
CA GLY A 276 16.77 16.75 21.27
C GLY A 276 17.96 16.33 20.39
N ALA A 277 18.45 15.11 20.55
CA ALA A 277 19.53 14.56 19.74
C ALA A 277 19.13 14.42 18.26
N ARG A 278 17.96 13.80 18.02
CA ARG A 278 17.40 13.62 16.67
C ARG A 278 17.16 14.96 15.94
N ALA A 279 16.78 16.00 16.66
CA ALA A 279 16.60 17.36 16.12
C ALA A 279 17.91 18.15 15.93
N ARG A 280 19.08 17.58 16.24
CA ARG A 280 20.39 18.26 16.10
C ARG A 280 21.42 17.48 15.31
N VAL A 281 21.33 16.15 15.24
CA VAL A 281 22.30 15.30 14.55
C VAL A 281 22.45 15.63 13.05
N ALA A 282 21.37 16.08 12.39
CA ALA A 282 21.41 16.62 11.03
C ALA A 282 22.43 17.77 10.88
N LEU A 283 22.47 18.68 11.87
CA LEU A 283 23.37 19.83 11.89
C LEU A 283 24.82 19.41 12.21
N THR A 284 25.01 18.39 13.04
CA THR A 284 26.31 17.79 13.32
C THR A 284 26.95 17.23 12.05
N GLY A 285 26.22 16.42 11.28
CA GLY A 285 26.69 15.90 10.00
C GLY A 285 26.93 16.99 8.96
N LEU A 286 26.04 17.99 8.90
CA LEU A 286 26.21 19.15 8.02
C LEU A 286 27.49 19.94 8.35
N THR A 287 27.81 20.14 9.63
CA THR A 287 29.03 20.83 10.07
C THR A 287 30.32 20.07 9.69
N VAL A 288 30.28 18.74 9.66
CA VAL A 288 31.40 17.93 9.13
C VAL A 288 31.53 18.11 7.62
N ALA A 289 30.41 18.15 6.88
CA ALA A 289 30.42 18.40 5.44
C ALA A 289 30.87 19.82 5.07
N GLU A 290 30.42 20.84 5.82
CA GLU A 290 30.82 22.24 5.66
C GLU A 290 32.32 22.45 5.85
N TYR A 291 32.98 21.72 6.76
CA TYR A 291 34.44 21.77 6.86
C TYR A 291 35.13 21.33 5.56
N PHE A 292 34.71 20.21 4.98
CA PHE A 292 35.28 19.71 3.73
C PHE A 292 34.97 20.64 2.53
N ARG A 293 33.80 21.31 2.53
CA ARG A 293 33.46 22.36 1.54
C ARG A 293 34.31 23.61 1.69
N ASP A 294 34.39 24.17 2.90
CA ASP A 294 34.84 25.56 3.12
C ASP A 294 36.31 25.69 3.53
N GLU A 295 36.92 24.65 4.12
CA GLU A 295 38.33 24.64 4.52
C GLU A 295 39.18 23.79 3.57
N GLU A 296 38.67 22.64 3.11
CA GLU A 296 39.39 21.79 2.13
C GLU A 296 39.03 22.06 0.66
N GLY A 297 37.95 22.80 0.37
CA GLY A 297 37.56 23.16 -0.99
C GLY A 297 37.11 21.98 -1.86
N GLN A 298 36.48 20.97 -1.26
CA GLN A 298 36.07 19.75 -1.95
C GLN A 298 34.59 19.70 -2.29
N ASP A 299 34.24 18.81 -3.23
CA ASP A 299 32.87 18.34 -3.43
C ASP A 299 32.56 17.23 -2.43
N VAL A 300 31.51 17.43 -1.66
CA VAL A 300 31.11 16.56 -0.55
C VAL A 300 29.72 15.99 -0.85
N LEU A 301 29.54 14.69 -0.59
CA LEU A 301 28.21 14.10 -0.55
C LEU A 301 27.69 14.06 0.88
N LEU A 302 26.48 14.59 1.09
CA LEU A 302 25.79 14.51 2.38
C LEU A 302 24.57 13.60 2.25
N PHE A 303 24.60 12.45 2.91
CA PHE A 303 23.46 11.53 2.97
C PHE A 303 22.69 11.77 4.26
N VAL A 304 21.38 12.00 4.16
CA VAL A 304 20.51 12.22 5.32
C VAL A 304 19.38 11.19 5.29
N ASP A 305 19.48 10.17 6.14
CA ASP A 305 18.43 9.15 6.30
C ASP A 305 17.94 9.19 7.76
N ASN A 306 16.77 9.74 8.09
CA ASN A 306 15.73 10.27 7.23
C ASN A 306 15.37 11.73 7.58
N ILE A 307 15.22 12.60 6.58
CA ILE A 307 14.93 14.03 6.83
C ILE A 307 13.57 14.24 7.52
N PHE A 308 12.61 13.33 7.33
CA PHE A 308 11.34 13.37 8.05
C PHE A 308 11.52 13.23 9.58
N ARG A 309 12.52 12.45 10.03
CA ARG A 309 12.77 12.22 11.46
C ARG A 309 13.33 13.47 12.15
N PHE A 310 14.05 14.32 11.43
CA PHE A 310 14.44 15.65 11.90
C PHE A 310 13.19 16.50 12.19
N THR A 311 12.24 16.55 11.26
CA THR A 311 10.95 17.25 11.45
C THR A 311 10.13 16.65 12.60
N GLN A 312 10.00 15.32 12.65
CA GLN A 312 9.28 14.64 13.73
C GLN A 312 9.86 14.99 15.11
N ALA A 313 11.19 14.94 15.25
CA ALA A 313 11.89 15.33 16.47
C ALA A 313 11.68 16.81 16.82
N GLY A 314 11.67 17.71 15.81
CA GLY A 314 11.31 19.13 15.98
C GLY A 314 9.87 19.32 16.49
N SER A 315 8.93 18.52 16.02
CA SER A 315 7.54 18.51 16.49
C SER A 315 7.42 18.04 17.95
N GLU A 316 8.12 16.97 18.32
CA GLU A 316 8.20 16.46 19.70
C GLU A 316 8.80 17.51 20.65
N VAL A 317 9.94 18.12 20.27
CA VAL A 317 10.56 19.22 21.02
C VAL A 317 9.61 20.40 21.17
N SER A 318 8.94 20.82 20.09
CA SER A 318 8.01 21.96 20.09
C SER A 318 6.85 21.76 21.05
N ALA A 319 6.29 20.55 21.11
CA ALA A 319 5.24 20.20 22.08
C ALA A 319 5.76 20.28 23.53
N LEU A 320 6.95 19.73 23.82
CA LEU A 320 7.57 19.79 25.15
C LEU A 320 7.95 21.22 25.58
N LEU A 321 8.31 22.10 24.65
CA LEU A 321 8.56 23.52 24.92
C LEU A 321 7.29 24.30 25.28
N GLY A 322 6.10 23.76 24.98
CA GLY A 322 4.79 24.40 25.20
C GLY A 322 4.35 25.32 24.06
N ARG A 323 4.87 25.12 22.84
CA ARG A 323 4.43 25.87 21.66
C ARG A 323 3.09 25.32 21.14
N ILE A 324 2.21 26.20 20.68
CA ILE A 324 0.94 25.80 20.05
C ILE A 324 1.28 25.05 18.73
N PRO A 325 0.74 23.84 18.50
CA PRO A 325 0.98 23.09 17.26
C PRO A 325 0.29 23.74 16.06
N SER A 326 0.89 23.54 14.89
CA SER A 326 0.37 23.95 13.58
C SER A 326 -0.50 22.85 12.95
N ALA A 327 -0.79 22.97 11.66
CA ALA A 327 -1.50 21.96 10.87
C ALA A 327 -0.91 20.56 11.06
N VAL A 328 -1.77 19.54 11.18
CA VAL A 328 -1.42 18.12 11.39
C VAL A 328 -0.62 17.84 12.68
N GLY A 329 -0.38 18.85 13.53
CA GLY A 329 0.33 18.70 14.81
C GLY A 329 1.81 19.12 14.79
N TYR A 330 2.34 19.53 13.64
CA TYR A 330 3.75 19.95 13.49
C TYR A 330 4.09 21.23 14.26
N GLN A 331 5.38 21.49 14.45
CA GLN A 331 5.84 22.73 15.07
C GLN A 331 5.50 23.97 14.19
N PRO A 332 5.14 25.13 14.78
CA PRO A 332 4.89 26.36 14.02
C PRO A 332 6.15 26.94 13.36
N THR A 333 7.32 26.40 13.72
CA THR A 333 8.65 26.77 13.20
C THR A 333 9.14 25.84 12.09
N LEU A 334 8.29 24.94 11.57
CA LEU A 334 8.67 23.90 10.62
C LEU A 334 9.46 24.44 9.41
N SER A 335 8.95 25.50 8.77
CA SER A 335 9.59 26.10 7.60
C SER A 335 10.91 26.81 7.93
N THR A 336 11.06 27.39 9.13
CA THR A 336 12.31 28.02 9.55
C THR A 336 13.37 27.00 9.98
N ASP A 337 12.95 25.95 10.68
CA ASP A 337 13.83 24.87 11.13
C ASP A 337 14.36 24.06 9.94
N MET A 338 13.48 23.75 8.97
CA MET A 338 13.86 23.11 7.72
C MET A 338 14.74 24.04 6.87
N GLY A 339 14.34 25.30 6.68
CA GLY A 339 15.09 26.27 5.89
C GLY A 339 16.52 26.52 6.41
N GLY A 340 16.69 26.68 7.73
CA GLY A 340 18.01 26.88 8.33
C GLY A 340 18.98 25.70 8.12
N MET A 341 18.45 24.48 8.02
CA MET A 341 19.23 23.28 7.68
C MET A 341 19.46 23.16 6.17
N GLN A 342 18.43 23.34 5.35
CA GLN A 342 18.50 23.17 3.89
C GLN A 342 19.36 24.26 3.22
N GLU A 343 19.28 25.52 3.62
CA GLU A 343 20.01 26.61 2.93
C GLU A 343 21.51 26.62 3.23
N ARG A 344 21.97 25.90 4.26
CA ARG A 344 23.38 25.58 4.48
C ARG A 344 23.93 24.55 3.48
N ILE A 345 23.08 23.68 2.93
CA ILE A 345 23.40 22.73 1.87
C ILE A 345 23.36 23.47 0.53
N THR A 346 24.51 23.91 0.04
CA THR A 346 24.64 24.64 -1.23
C THR A 346 26.08 24.62 -1.74
N THR A 347 26.25 25.00 -3.01
CA THR A 347 27.55 25.26 -3.66
C THR A 347 28.04 26.65 -3.29
N THR A 348 29.27 26.73 -2.77
CA THR A 348 30.00 27.99 -2.60
C THR A 348 31.15 28.08 -3.60
N LYS A 349 31.74 29.26 -3.76
CA LYS A 349 32.95 29.46 -4.60
C LYS A 349 34.15 28.56 -4.26
N LYS A 350 34.12 27.86 -3.12
CA LYS A 350 35.20 26.97 -2.66
C LYS A 350 34.96 25.50 -2.98
N GLY A 351 33.70 25.05 -2.98
CA GLY A 351 33.31 23.64 -3.09
C GLY A 351 31.80 23.47 -2.99
N SER A 352 31.32 22.23 -3.10
CA SER A 352 29.88 21.92 -3.08
C SER A 352 29.51 20.87 -2.03
N ILE A 353 28.28 20.96 -1.50
CA ILE A 353 27.66 19.87 -0.73
C ILE A 353 26.45 19.39 -1.52
N THR A 354 26.57 18.25 -2.20
CA THR A 354 25.42 17.62 -2.85
C THR A 354 24.74 16.72 -1.84
N SER A 355 23.46 16.97 -1.53
CA SER A 355 22.75 16.16 -0.53
C SER A 355 21.79 15.14 -1.16
N ILE A 356 21.81 13.92 -0.65
CA ILE A 356 20.85 12.87 -0.98
C ILE A 356 20.08 12.58 0.31
N GLN A 357 18.82 12.96 0.34
CA GLN A 357 17.98 12.94 1.53
C GLN A 357 16.89 11.91 1.34
N ALA A 358 16.86 10.88 2.17
CA ALA A 358 15.73 9.96 2.19
C ALA A 358 14.53 10.68 2.79
N VAL A 359 13.40 10.72 2.06
CA VAL A 359 12.17 11.40 2.49
C VAL A 359 11.10 10.35 2.74
N TYR A 360 10.71 10.19 4.00
CA TYR A 360 9.50 9.44 4.36
C TYR A 360 8.26 10.32 4.18
N VAL A 361 7.26 9.82 3.45
CA VAL A 361 5.96 10.48 3.25
C VAL A 361 4.94 9.83 4.18
N PRO A 362 4.42 10.53 5.20
CA PRO A 362 3.44 9.96 6.12
C PRO A 362 2.16 9.55 5.40
N ALA A 363 1.75 8.29 5.56
CA ALA A 363 0.51 7.74 4.98
C ALA A 363 0.39 7.94 3.44
N ASP A 364 1.52 8.07 2.74
CA ASP A 364 1.60 8.43 1.31
C ASP A 364 0.92 9.77 0.93
N ASP A 365 0.72 10.66 1.91
CA ASP A 365 0.16 12.00 1.71
C ASP A 365 1.26 13.04 1.39
N LEU A 366 1.40 13.36 0.10
CA LEU A 366 2.29 14.42 -0.38
C LEU A 366 1.86 15.84 0.05
N THR A 367 0.65 16.01 0.59
CA THR A 367 0.13 17.29 1.10
C THR A 367 0.40 17.51 2.60
N ASP A 368 0.96 16.52 3.29
CA ASP A 368 1.47 16.68 4.65
C ASP A 368 2.50 17.84 4.69
N PRO A 369 2.43 18.76 5.68
CA PRO A 369 3.33 19.91 5.78
C PRO A 369 4.83 19.57 5.75
N ALA A 370 5.26 18.41 6.24
CA ALA A 370 6.66 18.03 6.32
C ALA A 370 7.26 17.65 4.95
N PRO A 371 6.70 16.69 4.16
CA PRO A 371 7.03 16.55 2.75
C PRO A 371 6.85 17.84 1.96
N ALA A 372 5.71 18.54 2.08
CA ALA A 372 5.43 19.75 1.31
C ALA A 372 6.48 20.86 1.51
N THR A 373 6.93 21.08 2.75
CA THR A 373 8.02 22.03 3.05
C THR A 373 9.35 21.51 2.49
N THR A 374 9.63 20.21 2.60
CA THR A 374 10.88 19.61 2.09
C THR A 374 10.96 19.76 0.57
N PHE A 375 9.88 19.47 -0.17
CA PHE A 375 9.83 19.57 -1.64
C PHE A 375 10.19 20.97 -2.16
N ALA A 376 9.88 22.04 -1.42
CA ALA A 376 10.23 23.41 -1.82
C ALA A 376 11.74 23.66 -1.91
N HIS A 377 12.56 22.87 -1.18
CA HIS A 377 14.02 22.95 -1.20
C HIS A 377 14.68 21.92 -2.13
N LEU A 378 13.96 20.94 -2.70
CA LEU A 378 14.58 19.90 -3.54
C LEU A 378 14.80 20.36 -4.99
N ASP A 379 15.95 19.99 -5.56
CA ASP A 379 16.30 20.22 -6.96
C ASP A 379 15.96 19.05 -7.87
N ALA A 380 15.98 17.83 -7.32
CA ALA A 380 15.58 16.61 -8.00
C ALA A 380 14.88 15.65 -7.04
N THR A 381 13.92 14.87 -7.57
CA THR A 381 13.28 13.76 -6.87
C THR A 381 13.56 12.45 -7.60
N THR A 382 13.94 11.43 -6.85
CA THR A 382 14.10 10.06 -7.35
C THR A 382 13.20 9.14 -6.57
N THR A 383 12.19 8.60 -7.25
CA THR A 383 11.13 7.80 -6.65
C THR A 383 11.40 6.32 -6.91
N LEU A 384 11.70 5.54 -5.88
CA LEU A 384 11.89 4.09 -5.97
C LEU A 384 10.56 3.36 -5.74
N SER A 385 10.06 2.69 -6.78
CA SER A 385 8.75 2.02 -6.78
C SER A 385 8.85 0.52 -6.53
N ARG A 386 7.97 0.00 -5.68
CA ARG A 386 7.87 -1.44 -5.43
C ARG A 386 7.48 -2.22 -6.69
N SER A 387 6.56 -1.71 -7.51
CA SER A 387 6.10 -2.40 -8.73
C SER A 387 7.22 -2.59 -9.76
N ILE A 388 8.26 -1.74 -9.73
CA ILE A 388 9.45 -1.88 -10.58
C ILE A 388 10.41 -2.91 -10.00
N SER A 389 10.58 -2.94 -8.67
CA SER A 389 11.37 -3.98 -8.00
C SER A 389 10.76 -5.39 -8.15
N GLU A 390 9.42 -5.51 -8.14
CA GLU A 390 8.70 -6.78 -8.35
C GLU A 390 8.90 -7.34 -9.78
N LEU A 391 9.16 -6.47 -10.77
CA LEU A 391 9.57 -6.87 -12.12
C LEU A 391 11.04 -7.33 -12.18
N GLY A 392 11.77 -7.29 -11.06
CA GLY A 392 13.20 -7.59 -10.96
C GLY A 392 14.12 -6.47 -11.49
N ILE A 393 13.59 -5.26 -11.70
CA ILE A 393 14.34 -4.14 -12.29
C ILE A 393 15.01 -3.34 -11.17
N TYR A 394 16.35 -3.37 -11.15
CA TYR A 394 17.17 -2.62 -10.21
C TYR A 394 18.16 -1.72 -10.97
N PRO A 395 18.35 -0.44 -10.57
CA PRO A 395 17.64 0.24 -9.48
C PRO A 395 16.15 0.47 -9.80
N ALA A 396 15.29 0.41 -8.79
CA ALA A 396 13.83 0.41 -8.94
C ALA A 396 13.23 1.82 -9.15
N VAL A 397 13.92 2.70 -9.89
CA VAL A 397 13.52 4.10 -10.13
C VAL A 397 12.30 4.16 -11.06
N ASP A 398 11.26 4.88 -10.66
CA ASP A 398 10.13 5.19 -11.53
C ASP A 398 10.49 6.34 -12.49
N PRO A 399 10.47 6.09 -13.82
CA PRO A 399 10.91 7.06 -14.82
C PRO A 399 9.88 8.18 -15.10
N LEU A 400 8.66 8.07 -14.56
CA LEU A 400 7.59 9.06 -14.73
C LEU A 400 7.33 9.87 -13.46
N ASP A 401 7.52 9.25 -12.28
CA ASP A 401 7.32 9.90 -10.98
C ASP A 401 8.61 10.55 -10.41
N SER A 402 9.77 10.33 -11.05
CA SER A 402 11.04 11.02 -10.74
C SER A 402 11.21 12.26 -11.61
N ASN A 403 11.73 13.36 -11.05
CA ASN A 403 11.91 14.62 -11.77
C ASN A 403 13.21 15.36 -11.38
N SER A 404 13.59 16.36 -12.18
CA SER A 404 14.71 17.26 -11.86
C SER A 404 14.50 18.64 -12.49
N ARG A 405 14.83 19.70 -11.74
CA ARG A 405 14.86 21.08 -12.23
C ARG A 405 15.90 21.30 -13.33
N LEU A 406 16.89 20.41 -13.46
CA LEU A 406 17.92 20.46 -14.50
C LEU A 406 17.42 19.96 -15.86
N MET A 407 16.25 19.31 -15.94
CA MET A 407 15.63 18.88 -17.21
C MET A 407 15.09 20.08 -18.00
N ASN A 408 16.02 20.85 -18.55
CA ASN A 408 15.80 22.03 -19.37
C ASN A 408 16.83 22.03 -20.51
N PRO A 409 16.45 22.24 -21.79
CA PRO A 409 17.39 22.22 -22.92
C PRO A 409 18.58 23.16 -22.76
N ARG A 410 18.43 24.26 -22.01
CA ARG A 410 19.51 25.24 -21.75
C ARG A 410 20.57 24.75 -20.77
N ILE A 411 20.30 23.70 -20.00
CA ILE A 411 21.20 23.15 -18.96
C ILE A 411 21.78 21.81 -19.43
N VAL A 412 20.93 20.83 -19.78
CA VAL A 412 21.38 19.50 -20.23
C VAL A 412 21.71 19.42 -21.73
N GLY A 413 21.33 20.44 -22.50
CA GLY A 413 21.44 20.45 -23.96
C GLY A 413 20.23 19.83 -24.66
N GLU A 414 20.00 20.28 -25.90
CA GLU A 414 18.84 19.91 -26.71
C GLU A 414 18.73 18.39 -26.97
N GLU A 415 19.87 17.73 -27.23
CA GLU A 415 19.89 16.29 -27.52
C GLU A 415 19.49 15.44 -26.31
N HIS A 416 20.02 15.75 -25.12
CA HIS A 416 19.66 15.05 -23.87
C HIS A 416 18.17 15.26 -23.58
N TYR A 417 17.71 16.51 -23.58
CA TYR A 417 16.32 16.84 -23.27
C TYR A 417 15.32 16.15 -24.20
N ARG A 418 15.61 16.13 -25.52
CA ARG A 418 14.76 15.45 -26.50
C ARG A 418 14.71 13.94 -26.27
N ILE A 419 15.86 13.28 -26.10
CA ILE A 419 15.92 11.82 -25.85
C ILE A 419 15.14 11.44 -24.59
N ALA A 420 15.32 12.18 -23.49
CA ALA A 420 14.60 11.95 -22.24
C ALA A 420 13.09 12.14 -22.41
N SER A 421 12.66 13.19 -23.12
CA SER A 421 11.25 13.50 -23.37
C SER A 421 10.58 12.45 -24.26
N GLU A 422 11.26 11.95 -25.30
CA GLU A 422 10.78 10.85 -26.14
C GLU A 422 10.66 9.53 -25.34
N VAL A 423 11.63 9.22 -24.48
CA VAL A 423 11.59 8.05 -23.59
C VAL A 423 10.41 8.15 -22.61
N GLN A 424 10.17 9.32 -21.99
CA GLN A 424 9.02 9.54 -21.11
C GLN A 424 7.69 9.40 -21.87
N LEU A 425 7.59 9.94 -23.08
CA LEU A 425 6.38 9.84 -23.90
C LEU A 425 6.05 8.40 -24.31
N ILE A 426 7.06 7.60 -24.68
CA ILE A 426 6.90 6.17 -24.98
C ILE A 426 6.45 5.41 -23.73
N LEU A 427 7.07 5.65 -22.58
CA LEU A 427 6.71 4.99 -21.32
C LEU A 427 5.33 5.41 -20.80
N GLN A 428 4.92 6.67 -20.99
CA GLN A 428 3.60 7.14 -20.62
C GLN A 428 2.51 6.60 -21.55
N SER A 429 2.80 6.50 -22.85
CA SER A 429 1.92 5.81 -23.81
C SER A 429 1.77 4.33 -23.43
N TYR A 430 2.88 3.64 -23.13
CA TYR A 430 2.84 2.27 -22.62
C TYR A 430 2.03 2.13 -21.32
N LYS A 431 2.18 3.02 -20.33
CA LYS A 431 1.38 3.01 -19.10
C LYS A 431 -0.13 3.19 -19.39
N SER A 432 -0.51 3.90 -20.45
CA SER A 432 -1.90 3.99 -20.91
C SER A 432 -2.39 2.77 -21.71
N LEU A 433 -1.49 2.11 -22.45
CA LEU A 433 -1.77 0.87 -23.18
C LEU A 433 -1.77 -0.36 -22.26
N GLN A 434 -1.08 -0.35 -21.12
CA GLN A 434 -1.06 -1.45 -20.15
C GLN A 434 -2.46 -1.84 -19.69
N ASP A 435 -3.33 -0.86 -19.40
CA ASP A 435 -4.72 -1.12 -19.06
C ASP A 435 -5.45 -1.82 -20.21
N ILE A 436 -5.21 -1.42 -21.46
CA ILE A 436 -5.82 -2.03 -22.65
C ILE A 436 -5.30 -3.47 -22.85
N ILE A 437 -4.00 -3.71 -22.73
CA ILE A 437 -3.37 -5.03 -22.84
C ILE A 437 -3.89 -5.99 -21.76
N ALA A 438 -4.10 -5.49 -20.54
CA ALA A 438 -4.65 -6.27 -19.43
C ALA A 438 -6.15 -6.59 -19.59
N ILE A 439 -6.87 -5.89 -20.48
CA ILE A 439 -8.30 -6.11 -20.77
C ILE A 439 -8.49 -6.98 -22.02
N LEU A 440 -7.86 -6.59 -23.13
CA LEU A 440 -8.10 -7.13 -24.48
C LEU A 440 -7.01 -8.11 -24.94
N GLY A 441 -5.86 -8.15 -24.25
CA GLY A 441 -4.67 -8.82 -24.75
C GLY A 441 -3.83 -7.93 -25.68
N MET A 442 -2.66 -8.43 -26.06
CA MET A 442 -1.70 -7.71 -26.90
C MET A 442 -2.09 -7.72 -28.39
N ASP A 443 -2.85 -8.73 -28.83
CA ASP A 443 -3.21 -8.94 -30.24
C ASP A 443 -4.17 -7.87 -30.79
N GLU A 444 -5.04 -7.33 -29.93
CA GLU A 444 -6.08 -6.33 -30.25
C GLU A 444 -5.53 -4.89 -30.38
N LEU A 445 -4.24 -4.69 -30.13
CA LEU A 445 -3.57 -3.40 -30.38
C LEU A 445 -3.27 -3.19 -31.87
N SER A 446 -3.20 -1.93 -32.31
CA SER A 446 -2.66 -1.63 -33.64
C SER A 446 -1.18 -2.00 -33.73
N GLU A 447 -0.66 -2.28 -34.92
CA GLU A 447 0.77 -2.62 -35.08
C GLU A 447 1.71 -1.50 -34.61
N ALA A 448 1.26 -0.23 -34.68
CA ALA A 448 2.00 0.91 -34.13
C ALA A 448 2.00 0.94 -32.59
N ASP A 449 0.89 0.55 -31.96
CA ASP A 449 0.79 0.43 -30.50
C ASP A 449 1.60 -0.78 -30.00
N LYS A 450 1.57 -1.92 -30.71
CA LYS A 450 2.42 -3.09 -30.42
C LYS A 450 3.91 -2.71 -30.45
N LEU A 451 4.36 -2.04 -31.50
CA LEU A 451 5.74 -1.54 -31.61
C LEU A 451 6.10 -0.58 -30.46
N THR A 452 5.17 0.31 -30.09
CA THR A 452 5.35 1.23 -28.95
C THR A 452 5.51 0.46 -27.63
N VAL A 453 4.72 -0.59 -27.42
CA VAL A 453 4.78 -1.46 -26.23
C VAL A 453 6.09 -2.26 -26.18
N GLU A 454 6.53 -2.84 -27.30
CA GLU A 454 7.80 -3.56 -27.37
C GLU A 454 9.00 -2.64 -27.07
N ARG A 455 9.05 -1.46 -27.68
CA ARG A 455 10.08 -0.45 -27.39
C ARG A 455 10.02 0.00 -25.94
N ALA A 456 8.83 0.23 -25.38
CA ALA A 456 8.67 0.63 -23.98
C ALA A 456 9.16 -0.44 -23.00
N ARG A 457 8.88 -1.73 -23.25
CA ARG A 457 9.41 -2.83 -22.43
C ARG A 457 10.93 -2.93 -22.52
N LYS A 458 11.51 -2.79 -23.72
CA LYS A 458 12.98 -2.72 -23.92
C LYS A 458 13.59 -1.56 -23.16
N LEU A 459 13.01 -0.36 -23.24
CA LEU A 459 13.44 0.83 -22.48
C LEU A 459 13.36 0.60 -20.96
N GLN A 460 12.24 0.06 -20.46
CA GLN A 460 12.04 -0.23 -19.05
C GLN A 460 13.07 -1.26 -18.53
N ARG A 461 13.35 -2.32 -19.30
CA ARG A 461 14.42 -3.28 -18.97
C ARG A 461 15.81 -2.62 -19.06
N PHE A 462 16.06 -1.78 -20.07
CA PHE A 462 17.35 -1.10 -20.27
C PHE A 462 17.69 -0.07 -19.17
N MET A 463 16.72 0.39 -18.38
CA MET A 463 16.99 1.19 -17.18
C MET A 463 17.66 0.40 -16.05
N SER A 464 17.56 -0.93 -16.04
CA SER A 464 18.29 -1.77 -15.07
C SER A 464 19.81 -1.73 -15.27
N GLN A 465 20.57 -1.81 -14.19
CA GLN A 465 22.02 -1.71 -14.20
C GLN A 465 22.63 -2.53 -13.05
N PRO A 466 23.64 -3.39 -13.31
CA PRO A 466 24.37 -4.08 -12.25
C PRO A 466 25.26 -3.08 -11.50
N PHE A 467 25.00 -2.94 -10.20
CA PHE A 467 25.77 -2.07 -9.29
C PHE A 467 26.97 -2.81 -8.71
N THR A 468 28.08 -2.08 -8.54
CA THR A 468 29.32 -2.57 -7.94
C THR A 468 29.09 -3.10 -6.53
N VAL A 469 28.36 -2.34 -5.71
CA VAL A 469 28.05 -2.76 -4.33
C VAL A 469 27.08 -3.95 -4.26
N ALA A 470 26.37 -4.23 -5.36
CA ALA A 470 25.43 -5.34 -5.46
C ALA A 470 26.05 -6.63 -6.05
N GLU A 471 27.33 -6.63 -6.41
CA GLU A 471 28.02 -7.79 -7.01
C GLU A 471 27.99 -9.01 -6.08
N VAL A 472 28.11 -8.80 -4.77
CA VAL A 472 28.04 -9.86 -3.74
C VAL A 472 26.68 -10.58 -3.72
N PHE A 473 25.59 -9.89 -4.05
CA PHE A 473 24.24 -10.44 -4.06
C PHE A 473 23.82 -10.97 -5.44
N THR A 474 24.32 -10.36 -6.52
CA THR A 474 23.88 -10.64 -7.90
C THR A 474 24.82 -11.56 -8.68
N GLY A 475 26.08 -11.67 -8.27
CA GLY A 475 27.14 -12.36 -9.02
C GLY A 475 27.49 -11.69 -10.36
N LEU A 476 27.02 -10.46 -10.61
CA LEU A 476 27.28 -9.69 -11.82
C LEU A 476 28.26 -8.56 -11.52
N GLU A 477 29.36 -8.51 -12.28
CA GLU A 477 30.37 -7.45 -12.17
C GLU A 477 29.73 -6.07 -12.39
N GLY A 478 29.81 -5.20 -11.39
CA GLY A 478 29.21 -3.87 -11.43
C GLY A 478 29.85 -2.95 -12.47
N ARG A 479 29.04 -2.05 -13.05
CA ARG A 479 29.52 -1.14 -14.11
C ARG A 479 29.00 0.29 -13.94
N LEU A 480 29.92 1.24 -14.09
CA LEU A 480 29.66 2.67 -14.22
C LEU A 480 29.43 3.00 -15.71
N VAL A 481 28.41 3.81 -16.03
CA VAL A 481 28.03 4.14 -17.42
C VAL A 481 28.22 5.62 -17.70
N ASP A 482 28.99 5.96 -18.73
CA ASP A 482 29.17 7.36 -19.17
C ASP A 482 27.88 7.94 -19.75
N LEU A 483 27.56 9.19 -19.41
CA LEU A 483 26.38 9.92 -19.93
C LEU A 483 26.27 9.87 -21.47
N LYS A 484 27.39 10.01 -22.20
CA LYS A 484 27.41 9.94 -23.67
C LYS A 484 26.98 8.57 -24.21
N ASP A 485 27.35 7.50 -23.51
CA ASP A 485 26.97 6.13 -23.85
C ASP A 485 25.50 5.86 -23.50
N THR A 486 25.01 6.40 -22.39
CA THR A 486 23.58 6.40 -22.02
C THR A 486 22.77 7.07 -23.13
N LEU A 487 23.05 8.32 -23.48
CA LEU A 487 22.32 9.07 -24.51
C LEU A 487 22.33 8.36 -25.87
N ARG A 488 23.49 7.87 -26.34
CA ARG A 488 23.56 7.11 -27.61
C ARG A 488 22.71 5.84 -27.57
N SER A 489 22.77 5.08 -26.48
CA SER A 489 22.07 3.80 -26.36
C SER A 489 20.55 3.96 -26.29
N PHE A 490 20.05 4.95 -25.54
CA PHE A 490 18.63 5.27 -25.51
C PHE A 490 18.14 5.81 -26.87
N LYS A 491 18.95 6.62 -27.56
CA LYS A 491 18.69 7.09 -28.92
C LYS A 491 18.58 5.96 -29.96
N GLU A 492 19.41 4.93 -29.85
CA GLU A 492 19.34 3.74 -30.71
C GLU A 492 18.03 2.93 -30.52
N ILE A 493 17.49 2.91 -29.29
CA ILE A 493 16.22 2.21 -28.98
C ILE A 493 15.01 3.01 -29.47
N ILE A 494 14.95 4.33 -29.23
CA ILE A 494 13.79 5.16 -29.67
C ILE A 494 13.71 5.27 -31.20
N GLU A 495 14.85 5.33 -31.90
CA GLU A 495 14.93 5.32 -33.36
C GLU A 495 14.66 3.94 -33.99
N GLY A 496 14.48 2.87 -33.19
CA GLY A 496 14.15 1.52 -33.66
C GLY A 496 15.33 0.69 -34.18
N ARG A 497 16.57 1.16 -34.03
CA ARG A 497 17.77 0.43 -34.51
C ARG A 497 18.04 -0.87 -33.74
N ALA A 498 17.31 -1.11 -32.67
CA ALA A 498 17.42 -2.27 -31.80
C ALA A 498 16.09 -3.08 -31.71
N ASP A 499 15.17 -2.89 -32.67
CA ASP A 499 13.87 -3.56 -32.66
C ASP A 499 13.98 -5.07 -32.90
N ASP A 500 14.96 -5.54 -33.67
CA ASP A 500 15.20 -6.98 -33.91
C ASP A 500 15.70 -7.76 -32.67
N LEU A 501 16.06 -7.06 -31.58
CA LEU A 501 16.64 -7.66 -30.38
C LEU A 501 15.57 -8.02 -29.34
N PRO A 502 15.66 -9.20 -28.68
CA PRO A 502 14.67 -9.63 -27.69
C PRO A 502 14.76 -8.80 -26.40
N GLU A 503 13.63 -8.62 -25.71
CA GLU A 503 13.53 -7.80 -24.46
C GLU A 503 14.61 -8.17 -23.42
N ASN A 504 14.89 -9.47 -23.24
CA ASN A 504 15.88 -9.96 -22.28
C ASN A 504 17.33 -9.56 -22.61
N ALA A 505 17.64 -9.12 -23.84
CA ALA A 505 18.96 -8.58 -24.18
C ALA A 505 19.24 -7.23 -23.49
N PHE A 506 18.20 -6.52 -23.04
CA PHE A 506 18.30 -5.20 -22.41
C PHE A 506 18.34 -5.26 -20.87
N TYR A 507 18.18 -6.43 -20.26
CA TYR A 507 18.17 -6.60 -18.81
C TYR A 507 19.57 -6.75 -18.22
N MET A 508 19.92 -5.90 -17.24
CA MET A 508 21.24 -5.86 -16.55
C MET A 508 22.45 -5.71 -17.49
N VAL A 509 22.36 -4.85 -18.52
CA VAL A 509 23.43 -4.62 -19.52
C VAL A 509 23.84 -3.15 -19.70
N LEU A 510 25.01 -2.96 -20.31
CA LEU A 510 25.61 -1.65 -20.63
C LEU A 510 25.07 -1.00 -21.91
N ARG A 511 25.02 -1.74 -23.02
CA ARG A 511 24.68 -1.27 -24.37
C ARG A 511 23.74 -2.28 -25.05
N PRO A 512 22.91 -1.88 -26.02
CA PRO A 512 21.94 -2.77 -26.68
C PRO A 512 22.49 -4.06 -27.29
N ALA A 513 23.78 -4.15 -27.63
CA ALA A 513 24.36 -5.33 -28.26
C ALA A 513 25.67 -5.80 -27.59
N GLN A 514 25.58 -6.69 -26.60
CA GLN A 514 26.74 -7.47 -26.15
C GLN A 514 26.42 -8.83 -25.46
N ARG A 515 25.39 -9.56 -25.95
CA ARG A 515 25.11 -10.94 -25.48
C ARG A 515 24.87 -11.99 -26.58
N CYS A 516 25.42 -11.80 -27.78
CA CYS A 516 25.38 -12.82 -28.85
C CYS A 516 26.35 -14.01 -28.66
N ILE A 517 27.19 -14.03 -27.61
CA ILE A 517 28.23 -15.06 -27.42
C ILE A 517 27.90 -16.07 -26.30
N PHE A 518 27.06 -15.74 -25.32
CA PHE A 518 26.89 -16.58 -24.12
C PHE A 518 25.63 -17.46 -24.10
N VAL A 519 24.57 -17.13 -24.84
CA VAL A 519 23.30 -17.90 -24.82
C VAL A 519 23.24 -18.98 -25.91
N LEU A 520 23.95 -18.79 -27.03
CA LEU A 520 23.98 -19.73 -28.17
C LEU A 520 24.80 -21.01 -27.92
N LEU A 521 25.59 -21.07 -26.85
CA LEU A 521 26.50 -22.19 -26.55
C LEU A 521 25.91 -23.25 -25.60
N LEU A 522 24.77 -22.98 -24.94
CA LEU A 522 24.13 -23.91 -23.99
C LEU A 522 22.91 -24.66 -24.56
N ILE A 523 22.37 -24.23 -25.70
CA ILE A 523 21.13 -24.80 -26.26
C ILE A 523 21.41 -25.89 -27.33
N ASN A 524 22.65 -26.04 -27.79
CA ASN A 524 23.03 -26.94 -28.89
C ASN A 524 23.53 -28.34 -28.47
N LEU A 525 23.13 -28.82 -27.28
CA LEU A 525 23.39 -30.18 -26.80
C LEU A 525 22.08 -30.82 -26.30
N TYR A 526 21.18 -31.16 -27.23
CA TYR A 526 20.40 -32.41 -27.28
C TYR A 526 19.59 -32.44 -28.59
N ALA A 527 19.73 -33.51 -29.37
CA ALA A 527 19.13 -33.64 -30.71
C ALA A 527 17.61 -34.00 -30.67
N PRO A 528 16.83 -33.70 -31.72
CA PRO A 528 15.38 -33.83 -31.70
C PRO A 528 14.87 -35.24 -32.07
N LEU A 529 13.69 -35.59 -31.57
CA LEU A 529 12.77 -36.55 -32.21
C LEU A 529 11.56 -35.79 -32.80
N PRO A 530 10.94 -36.30 -33.89
CA PRO A 530 10.09 -35.49 -34.75
C PRO A 530 8.65 -35.35 -34.24
N LEU A 531 8.12 -34.13 -34.37
CA LEU A 531 6.69 -33.83 -34.26
C LEU A 531 5.95 -34.30 -35.52
N LEU A 532 4.86 -35.04 -35.35
CA LEU A 532 3.79 -35.16 -36.34
C LEU A 532 2.83 -33.96 -36.21
N PRO A 533 2.24 -33.45 -37.30
CA PRO A 533 1.44 -32.23 -37.27
C PRO A 533 0.01 -32.50 -36.82
N VAL A 534 -0.54 -31.63 -35.95
CA VAL A 534 -1.98 -31.49 -35.76
C VAL A 534 -2.41 -30.12 -36.25
N THR A 535 -2.99 -30.12 -37.46
CA THR A 535 -3.55 -28.94 -38.11
C THR A 535 -4.94 -28.60 -37.55
N GLY A 536 -5.10 -27.39 -37.00
CA GLY A 536 -6.35 -26.63 -36.98
C GLY A 536 -7.51 -27.15 -36.13
N TYR A 537 -8.20 -26.23 -35.44
CA TYR A 537 -9.61 -25.90 -35.70
C TYR A 537 -10.07 -24.76 -34.77
N LYS A 538 -10.36 -23.58 -35.33
CA LYS A 538 -11.27 -22.61 -34.71
C LYS A 538 -12.70 -22.94 -35.18
N GLY A 539 -13.65 -22.89 -34.26
CA GLY A 539 -15.08 -22.78 -34.57
C GLY A 539 -15.86 -24.10 -34.66
N LEU A 540 -16.48 -24.50 -33.54
CA LEU A 540 -17.77 -25.21 -33.45
C LEU A 540 -18.13 -25.45 -31.96
N ARG A 541 -18.63 -24.42 -31.27
CA ARG A 541 -19.34 -24.62 -29.99
C ARG A 541 -20.79 -25.00 -30.29
N GLY A 542 -21.00 -26.28 -30.55
CA GLY A 542 -22.29 -26.79 -31.01
C GLY A 542 -22.35 -28.30 -31.20
N LEU A 543 -21.74 -29.08 -30.31
CA LEU A 543 -21.97 -30.52 -30.12
C LEU A 543 -21.33 -30.98 -28.81
N MET A 544 -22.00 -31.86 -28.07
CA MET A 544 -21.56 -32.31 -26.74
C MET A 544 -20.41 -33.32 -26.84
N SER A 545 -19.29 -33.03 -26.18
CA SER A 545 -18.38 -34.06 -25.64
C SER A 545 -18.69 -34.28 -24.16
N PRO A 546 -18.68 -35.51 -23.64
CA PRO A 546 -18.87 -35.72 -22.20
C PRO A 546 -17.74 -35.04 -21.41
N LEU A 547 -18.11 -34.26 -20.40
CA LEU A 547 -17.17 -33.65 -19.46
C LEU A 547 -16.38 -34.75 -18.72
N PRO A 548 -15.10 -34.53 -18.38
CA PRO A 548 -14.35 -35.48 -17.56
C PRO A 548 -15.04 -35.68 -16.20
N CYS A 549 -15.02 -36.91 -15.68
CA CYS A 549 -15.67 -37.24 -14.40
C CYS A 549 -15.13 -36.37 -13.25
N ARG A 550 -15.97 -35.45 -12.78
CA ARG A 550 -15.71 -34.62 -11.60
C ARG A 550 -15.91 -35.42 -10.32
N PHE A 551 -15.10 -35.10 -9.31
CA PHE A 551 -15.12 -35.68 -7.97
C PHE A 551 -14.92 -34.59 -6.92
N ALA A 552 -15.36 -34.85 -5.69
CA ALA A 552 -15.16 -33.96 -4.55
C ALA A 552 -13.71 -33.99 -4.07
N LEU A 553 -13.19 -32.83 -3.70
CA LEU A 553 -11.89 -32.65 -3.05
C LEU A 553 -12.08 -32.70 -1.54
N LEU A 554 -11.10 -33.21 -0.80
CA LEU A 554 -11.12 -33.23 0.67
C LEU A 554 -10.16 -32.16 1.19
N LYS A 555 -10.67 -31.20 1.97
CA LYS A 555 -9.87 -30.21 2.70
C LYS A 555 -9.78 -30.61 4.18
N LYS A 556 -8.62 -30.40 4.79
CA LYS A 556 -8.28 -30.79 6.16
C LYS A 556 -7.98 -29.56 7.02
N PRO A 557 -8.01 -29.69 8.36
CA PRO A 557 -7.50 -28.65 9.25
C PRO A 557 -6.01 -28.40 8.95
N GLY A 558 -5.63 -27.13 8.79
CA GLY A 558 -4.31 -26.67 8.39
C GLY A 558 -4.13 -26.43 6.88
N ASP A 559 -5.13 -26.70 6.04
CA ASP A 559 -5.06 -26.46 4.57
C ASP A 559 -5.40 -24.99 4.19
N PHE A 560 -5.53 -24.06 5.14
CA PHE A 560 -5.87 -22.66 4.85
C PHE A 560 -4.66 -21.86 4.34
N GLU A 561 -4.70 -21.49 3.06
CA GLU A 561 -3.74 -20.59 2.44
C GLU A 561 -4.42 -19.26 2.05
N PRO A 562 -4.04 -18.10 2.61
CA PRO A 562 -4.70 -16.82 2.30
C PRO A 562 -4.69 -16.48 0.81
N GLN A 563 -3.63 -16.86 0.08
CA GLN A 563 -3.46 -16.58 -1.34
C GLN A 563 -4.43 -17.36 -2.25
N GLU A 564 -4.93 -18.51 -1.79
CA GLU A 564 -5.97 -19.29 -2.49
C GLU A 564 -7.39 -18.78 -2.19
N CYS A 565 -7.56 -18.05 -1.08
CA CYS A 565 -8.86 -17.65 -0.51
C CYS A 565 -9.23 -16.17 -0.75
N PHE A 566 -8.26 -15.29 -0.98
CA PHE A 566 -8.47 -13.86 -1.19
C PHE A 566 -7.83 -13.36 -2.49
N TYR A 567 -8.34 -12.25 -3.04
CA TYR A 567 -7.63 -11.61 -4.14
C TYR A 567 -6.28 -11.03 -3.65
N PRO A 568 -5.19 -11.13 -4.45
CA PRO A 568 -3.89 -10.54 -4.09
C PRO A 568 -3.94 -9.04 -3.79
N ARG A 569 -4.86 -8.29 -4.43
CA ARG A 569 -5.10 -6.87 -4.10
C ARG A 569 -5.62 -6.68 -2.66
N CYS A 570 -6.40 -7.60 -2.11
CA CYS A 570 -6.99 -7.50 -0.78
C CYS A 570 -5.97 -7.83 0.33
N LEU A 571 -5.13 -8.84 0.12
CA LEU A 571 -4.06 -9.21 1.07
C LEU A 571 -3.00 -8.11 1.22
N ASN A 572 -2.76 -7.34 0.15
CA ASN A 572 -1.81 -6.22 0.15
C ASN A 572 -2.45 -4.87 0.51
N ALA A 573 -3.75 -4.83 0.84
CA ALA A 573 -4.49 -3.60 1.08
C ALA A 573 -4.68 -3.31 2.57
N GLN A 574 -4.31 -2.11 3.02
CA GLN A 574 -4.65 -1.63 4.36
C GLN A 574 -6.06 -1.07 4.41
N ILE A 575 -6.90 -1.64 5.28
CA ILE A 575 -8.28 -1.19 5.47
C ILE A 575 -8.39 0.31 5.82
N HIS A 576 -9.43 0.96 5.29
CA HIS A 576 -9.70 2.36 5.57
C HIS A 576 -10.11 2.58 7.05
N PRO A 577 -9.55 3.55 7.79
CA PRO A 577 -9.84 3.77 9.21
C PRO A 577 -11.33 3.95 9.55
N LEU A 578 -12.11 4.62 8.69
CA LEU A 578 -13.57 4.74 8.88
C LEU A 578 -14.30 3.40 8.74
N VAL A 579 -13.84 2.52 7.84
CA VAL A 579 -14.46 1.20 7.65
C VAL A 579 -14.08 0.28 8.81
N SER A 580 -12.81 0.25 9.21
CA SER A 580 -12.38 -0.44 10.43
C SER A 580 -13.14 0.07 11.67
N SER A 581 -13.37 1.38 11.79
CA SER A 581 -14.19 1.96 12.86
C SER A 581 -15.62 1.45 12.82
N PHE A 582 -16.25 1.39 11.64
CA PHE A 582 -17.60 0.84 11.44
C PHE A 582 -17.71 -0.62 11.89
N PHE A 583 -16.77 -1.50 11.52
CA PHE A 583 -16.76 -2.89 11.98
C PHE A 583 -16.58 -3.03 13.50
N ASN A 584 -15.91 -2.07 14.14
CA ASN A 584 -15.73 -2.01 15.60
C ASN A 584 -16.87 -1.28 16.34
N LEU A 585 -17.92 -0.80 15.66
CA LEU A 585 -19.10 -0.25 16.33
C LEU A 585 -20.04 -1.36 16.79
N GLY A 586 -20.22 -1.48 18.10
CA GLY A 586 -21.30 -2.30 18.67
C GLY A 586 -22.69 -1.76 18.31
N ASN A 587 -23.67 -2.66 18.18
CA ASN A 587 -25.05 -2.34 17.77
C ASN A 587 -25.69 -1.19 18.57
N ASP A 588 -25.38 -1.03 19.86
CA ASP A 588 -25.87 0.11 20.66
C ASP A 588 -25.44 1.48 20.11
N ARG A 589 -24.19 1.61 19.64
CA ARG A 589 -23.70 2.86 19.05
C ARG A 589 -24.31 3.11 17.67
N ILE A 590 -24.53 2.04 16.90
CA ILE A 590 -25.21 2.07 15.61
C ILE A 590 -26.64 2.58 15.78
N ILE A 591 -27.40 2.03 16.75
CA ILE A 591 -28.76 2.46 17.10
C ILE A 591 -28.79 3.96 17.44
N LEU A 592 -27.96 4.39 18.39
CA LEU A 592 -27.91 5.80 18.84
C LEU A 592 -27.59 6.75 17.67
N ARG A 593 -26.64 6.39 16.81
CA ARG A 593 -26.27 7.21 15.65
C ARG A 593 -27.38 7.25 14.59
N TYR A 594 -28.00 6.12 14.29
CA TYR A 594 -29.07 6.03 13.30
C TYR A 594 -30.34 6.79 13.73
N CYS A 595 -30.74 6.67 14.99
CA CYS A 595 -31.88 7.42 15.55
C CYS A 595 -31.61 8.94 15.64
N HIS A 596 -30.35 9.36 15.85
CA HIS A 596 -29.98 10.77 15.78
C HIS A 596 -30.14 11.35 14.37
N LEU A 597 -29.78 10.58 13.34
CA LEU A 597 -29.94 10.96 11.92
C LEU A 597 -31.38 10.87 11.44
N ASN A 598 -32.19 9.96 12.02
CA ASN A 598 -33.58 9.73 11.66
C ASN A 598 -34.48 9.88 12.92
N PRO A 599 -34.78 11.12 13.40
CA PRO A 599 -35.50 11.32 14.68
C PRO A 599 -36.92 10.74 14.74
N ALA A 600 -37.52 10.39 13.61
CA ALA A 600 -38.82 9.72 13.54
C ALA A 600 -38.75 8.22 13.84
N VAL A 601 -37.56 7.63 13.97
CA VAL A 601 -37.35 6.19 14.18
C VAL A 601 -37.51 5.82 15.65
N ASN A 602 -38.39 4.86 15.92
CA ASN A 602 -38.56 4.25 17.24
C ASN A 602 -37.32 3.40 17.61
N GLU A 603 -36.54 3.87 18.58
CA GLU A 603 -35.29 3.22 19.02
C GLU A 603 -35.52 1.77 19.47
N THR A 604 -36.57 1.50 20.25
CA THR A 604 -36.90 0.16 20.75
C THR A 604 -37.15 -0.80 19.59
N LYS A 605 -37.87 -0.37 18.54
CA LYS A 605 -38.11 -1.22 17.37
C LYS A 605 -36.86 -1.47 16.53
N LEU A 606 -35.95 -0.50 16.43
CA LEU A 606 -34.65 -0.71 15.77
C LEU A 606 -33.79 -1.70 16.58
N ARG A 607 -33.81 -1.58 17.90
CA ARG A 607 -33.12 -2.47 18.84
C ARG A 607 -33.66 -3.90 18.79
N ASP A 608 -34.98 -4.08 18.66
CA ASP A 608 -35.62 -5.37 18.41
C ASP A 608 -35.14 -5.98 17.08
N CYS A 609 -35.04 -5.16 16.01
CA CYS A 609 -34.58 -5.62 14.70
C CYS A 609 -33.11 -6.08 14.73
N LEU A 610 -32.18 -5.31 15.30
CA LEU A 610 -30.77 -5.71 15.36
C LEU A 610 -30.51 -6.93 16.26
N LYS A 611 -31.43 -7.23 17.19
CA LYS A 611 -31.40 -8.44 18.05
C LYS A 611 -32.13 -9.65 17.46
N TYR A 612 -32.84 -9.50 16.34
CA TYR A 612 -33.62 -10.59 15.75
C TYR A 612 -32.73 -11.74 15.29
N THR A 613 -33.11 -12.98 15.61
CA THR A 613 -32.42 -14.20 15.15
C THR A 613 -33.24 -14.90 14.05
N PRO A 614 -32.78 -14.86 12.78
CA PRO A 614 -33.40 -15.60 11.67
C PRO A 614 -33.37 -17.11 11.87
N SER A 615 -34.41 -17.78 11.33
CA SER A 615 -34.48 -19.25 11.34
C SER A 615 -33.99 -19.85 10.02
N TYR A 616 -34.22 -19.15 8.90
CA TYR A 616 -33.91 -19.63 7.55
C TYR A 616 -32.85 -18.79 6.84
N PHE A 617 -32.60 -17.54 7.27
CA PHE A 617 -31.72 -16.61 6.56
C PHE A 617 -30.68 -15.96 7.49
N ARG A 618 -29.65 -16.74 7.89
CA ARG A 618 -28.65 -16.35 8.92
C ARG A 618 -27.41 -15.61 8.38
N TRP A 619 -27.16 -15.68 7.08
CA TRP A 619 -26.06 -14.98 6.41
C TRP A 619 -26.55 -14.39 5.09
N ALA A 620 -26.30 -13.11 4.85
CA ALA A 620 -26.87 -12.38 3.72
C ALA A 620 -25.92 -11.32 3.16
N GLY A 621 -26.20 -10.90 1.92
CA GLY A 621 -25.55 -9.73 1.34
C GLY A 621 -26.50 -8.94 0.45
N THR A 622 -26.57 -7.63 0.69
CA THR A 622 -27.49 -6.72 0.01
C THR A 622 -26.71 -5.72 -0.84
N ASP A 623 -27.11 -5.59 -2.10
CA ASP A 623 -26.64 -4.57 -3.02
C ASP A 623 -27.44 -3.27 -2.80
N LEU A 624 -26.71 -2.17 -2.62
CA LEU A 624 -27.23 -0.87 -2.22
C LEU A 624 -26.76 0.22 -3.21
N PHE A 625 -27.60 1.22 -3.46
CA PHE A 625 -27.19 2.49 -4.07
C PHE A 625 -27.25 3.61 -3.05
N ASN A 626 -26.24 4.50 -3.07
CA ASN A 626 -26.30 5.78 -2.36
C ASN A 626 -26.94 6.83 -3.27
N VAL A 627 -28.12 7.29 -2.89
CA VAL A 627 -28.98 8.17 -3.70
C VAL A 627 -29.39 9.40 -2.91
N THR A 628 -29.81 10.43 -3.64
CA THR A 628 -30.51 11.56 -3.06
C THR A 628 -31.90 11.71 -3.66
N ASN A 629 -32.90 12.02 -2.82
CA ASN A 629 -34.28 12.24 -3.27
C ASN A 629 -34.46 13.66 -3.84
N ALA A 630 -35.67 13.95 -4.35
CA ALA A 630 -36.05 15.27 -4.84
C ALA A 630 -35.92 16.42 -3.80
N HIS A 631 -35.83 16.10 -2.50
CA HIS A 631 -35.63 17.07 -1.42
C HIS A 631 -34.16 17.24 -0.99
N GLY A 632 -33.21 16.59 -1.69
CA GLY A 632 -31.78 16.67 -1.39
C GLY A 632 -31.33 15.84 -0.18
N GLN A 633 -32.19 14.99 0.37
CA GLN A 633 -31.82 14.08 1.45
C GLN A 633 -31.07 12.89 0.87
N ARG A 634 -29.92 12.53 1.45
CA ARG A 634 -29.18 11.31 1.13
C ARG A 634 -29.82 10.11 1.81
N GLN A 635 -29.81 8.96 1.14
CA GLN A 635 -30.30 7.70 1.67
C GLN A 635 -29.72 6.51 0.90
N MET A 636 -29.63 5.37 1.57
CA MET A 636 -29.27 4.08 0.98
C MET A 636 -30.55 3.35 0.58
N ILE A 637 -30.62 2.92 -0.69
CA ILE A 637 -31.75 2.12 -1.20
C ILE A 637 -31.27 0.74 -1.62
N ILE A 638 -32.13 -0.25 -1.43
CA ILE A 638 -31.86 -1.67 -1.73
C ILE A 638 -32.16 -1.96 -3.20
N VAL A 639 -31.21 -2.63 -3.85
CA VAL A 639 -31.30 -3.10 -5.24
C VAL A 639 -31.69 -4.58 -5.29
N GLU A 640 -31.03 -5.42 -4.47
CA GLU A 640 -31.22 -6.87 -4.38
C GLU A 640 -30.60 -7.42 -3.08
N THR A 641 -31.25 -8.37 -2.42
CA THR A 641 -30.71 -9.10 -1.26
C THR A 641 -30.47 -10.57 -1.62
N ASN A 642 -29.26 -11.07 -1.39
CA ASN A 642 -28.80 -12.40 -1.81
C ASN A 642 -28.58 -13.35 -0.62
N SER A 643 -29.05 -14.59 -0.73
CA SER A 643 -28.86 -15.64 0.29
C SER A 643 -27.63 -16.53 0.14
N CYS A 644 -26.86 -16.34 -0.94
CA CYS A 644 -25.49 -16.83 -1.09
C CYS A 644 -24.66 -15.69 -1.69
N PRO A 645 -24.31 -14.64 -0.91
CA PRO A 645 -23.55 -13.50 -1.43
C PRO A 645 -22.08 -13.87 -1.70
N SER A 646 -21.49 -13.22 -2.68
CA SER A 646 -20.03 -13.20 -2.89
C SER A 646 -19.47 -11.87 -2.40
N GLY A 647 -18.33 -11.92 -1.73
CA GLY A 647 -17.62 -10.73 -1.24
C GLY A 647 -16.40 -10.96 -0.36
N GLN A 648 -16.24 -12.11 0.30
CA GLN A 648 -15.19 -12.27 1.33
C GLN A 648 -13.79 -12.13 0.74
N LYS A 649 -13.53 -12.80 -0.39
CA LYS A 649 -12.30 -12.65 -1.19
C LYS A 649 -11.97 -11.21 -1.65
N SER A 650 -12.94 -10.29 -1.56
CA SER A 650 -12.86 -8.89 -2.00
C SER A 650 -12.72 -7.90 -0.83
N MET A 651 -12.76 -8.37 0.42
CA MET A 651 -12.64 -7.57 1.62
C MET A 651 -11.20 -7.57 2.14
N PRO A 652 -10.54 -6.41 2.33
CA PRO A 652 -9.26 -6.34 3.04
C PRO A 652 -9.42 -6.82 4.49
N LEU A 653 -8.37 -7.46 5.04
CA LEU A 653 -8.38 -7.97 6.41
C LEU A 653 -8.50 -6.82 7.42
N LEU A 654 -9.19 -7.06 8.54
CA LEU A 654 -9.39 -6.04 9.58
C LEU A 654 -8.11 -5.78 10.40
N SER A 655 -7.21 -6.78 10.47
CA SER A 655 -5.91 -6.71 11.13
C SER A 655 -4.94 -7.73 10.51
N ASP A 656 -3.64 -7.48 10.64
CA ASP A 656 -2.59 -8.36 10.09
C ASP A 656 -2.47 -9.74 10.78
N ILE A 657 -3.24 -9.96 11.86
CA ILE A 657 -3.30 -11.22 12.63
C ILE A 657 -4.53 -12.06 12.23
N ASP A 658 -5.51 -11.46 11.55
CA ASP A 658 -6.78 -12.10 11.17
C ASP A 658 -6.65 -12.76 9.79
N GLU A 659 -5.92 -13.88 9.73
CA GLU A 659 -5.62 -14.61 8.48
C GLU A 659 -6.89 -15.15 7.78
N HIS A 660 -7.92 -15.52 8.56
CA HIS A 660 -9.18 -16.06 8.04
C HIS A 660 -10.19 -14.98 7.64
N GLY A 661 -10.10 -13.77 8.20
CA GLY A 661 -11.00 -12.67 7.91
C GLY A 661 -12.48 -13.01 8.10
N GLY A 662 -13.32 -12.43 7.25
CA GLY A 662 -14.77 -12.62 7.32
C GLY A 662 -15.26 -14.05 7.04
N TYR A 663 -14.44 -14.97 6.51
CA TYR A 663 -14.80 -16.39 6.39
C TYR A 663 -15.04 -17.00 7.77
N HIS A 664 -14.12 -16.76 8.72
CA HIS A 664 -14.25 -17.25 10.09
C HIS A 664 -15.51 -16.68 10.73
N THR A 665 -15.76 -15.38 10.64
CA THR A 665 -16.93 -14.72 11.24
C THR A 665 -18.27 -15.28 10.74
N VAL A 666 -18.42 -15.63 9.45
CA VAL A 666 -19.65 -16.31 8.98
C VAL A 666 -19.77 -17.69 9.60
N LEU A 667 -18.70 -18.48 9.56
CA LEU A 667 -18.73 -19.88 9.98
C LEU A 667 -18.85 -20.03 11.50
N SER A 668 -18.16 -19.22 12.30
CA SER A 668 -18.24 -19.22 13.77
C SER A 668 -19.62 -18.82 14.27
N THR A 669 -20.26 -17.88 13.58
CA THR A 669 -21.49 -17.23 14.08
C THR A 669 -22.75 -17.86 13.51
N ALA A 670 -22.84 -18.09 12.19
CA ALA A 670 -24.04 -18.63 11.55
C ALA A 670 -24.00 -20.16 11.31
N PHE A 671 -22.83 -20.75 11.01
CA PHE A 671 -22.75 -22.19 10.70
C PHE A 671 -22.56 -23.06 11.94
N LYS A 672 -21.55 -22.76 12.77
CA LYS A 672 -21.18 -23.52 13.97
C LYS A 672 -22.30 -23.55 15.02
N SER A 673 -23.05 -22.45 15.12
CA SER A 673 -24.27 -22.38 15.95
C SER A 673 -25.32 -23.39 15.49
N SER A 674 -25.58 -23.47 14.18
CA SER A 674 -26.53 -24.42 13.60
C SER A 674 -26.04 -25.88 13.59
N LEU A 675 -24.73 -26.17 13.61
CA LEU A 675 -24.20 -27.55 13.64
C LEU A 675 -24.74 -28.39 14.82
N SER A 676 -25.06 -27.74 15.95
CA SER A 676 -25.70 -28.38 17.11
C SER A 676 -27.07 -29.03 16.81
N HIS A 677 -27.70 -28.63 15.71
CA HIS A 677 -28.98 -29.17 15.23
C HIS A 677 -28.81 -30.19 14.09
N SER A 678 -27.58 -30.51 13.68
CA SER A 678 -27.30 -31.57 12.70
C SER A 678 -27.21 -32.92 13.39
N ASP A 679 -27.71 -33.97 12.73
CA ASP A 679 -27.62 -35.35 13.18
C ASP A 679 -26.19 -35.90 12.94
N PRO A 680 -25.41 -36.22 13.99
CA PRO A 680 -24.04 -36.73 13.84
C PRO A 680 -23.94 -38.03 13.04
N GLU A 681 -24.98 -38.86 13.03
CA GLU A 681 -24.97 -40.17 12.36
C GLU A 681 -25.05 -40.05 10.82
N LEU A 682 -25.43 -38.88 10.30
CA LEU A 682 -25.54 -38.63 8.85
C LEU A 682 -24.18 -38.38 8.15
N GLY A 683 -23.06 -38.36 8.88
CA GLY A 683 -21.71 -38.38 8.32
C GLY A 683 -20.95 -37.05 8.35
N GLY A 684 -20.30 -36.71 7.23
CA GLY A 684 -19.30 -35.64 7.15
C GLY A 684 -19.85 -34.23 6.94
N LEU A 685 -18.94 -33.28 6.72
CA LEU A 685 -19.24 -31.89 6.36
C LEU A 685 -18.92 -31.61 4.88
N ALA A 686 -19.65 -30.70 4.24
CA ALA A 686 -19.36 -30.31 2.85
C ALA A 686 -19.58 -28.82 2.51
N VAL A 687 -18.86 -28.35 1.50
CA VAL A 687 -19.12 -27.13 0.73
C VAL A 687 -19.47 -27.50 -0.70
N ILE A 688 -20.68 -27.18 -1.15
CA ILE A 688 -21.12 -27.39 -2.54
C ILE A 688 -21.17 -26.06 -3.29
N TYR A 689 -20.68 -25.98 -4.52
CA TYR A 689 -20.55 -24.71 -5.26
C TYR A 689 -20.72 -24.86 -6.78
N ASP A 690 -21.23 -23.82 -7.46
CA ASP A 690 -21.35 -23.76 -8.93
C ASP A 690 -20.60 -22.59 -9.57
N LYS A 691 -19.86 -21.85 -8.74
CA LYS A 691 -19.16 -20.62 -9.12
C LYS A 691 -18.07 -20.32 -8.10
N ASN A 692 -16.97 -19.73 -8.56
CA ASN A 692 -15.99 -19.03 -7.72
C ASN A 692 -15.31 -19.93 -6.67
N GLU A 693 -14.49 -20.86 -7.16
CA GLU A 693 -13.70 -21.83 -6.39
C GLU A 693 -12.84 -21.21 -5.27
N MET A 694 -12.27 -20.02 -5.47
CA MET A 694 -11.51 -19.27 -4.45
C MET A 694 -12.33 -19.02 -3.16
N GLU A 695 -13.58 -18.59 -3.30
CA GLU A 695 -14.43 -18.28 -2.13
C GLU A 695 -15.03 -19.57 -1.52
N ALA A 696 -15.28 -20.60 -2.34
CA ALA A 696 -15.65 -21.94 -1.86
C ALA A 696 -14.50 -22.62 -1.08
N THR A 697 -13.25 -22.44 -1.54
CA THR A 697 -12.04 -22.94 -0.88
C THR A 697 -11.89 -22.32 0.49
N GLY A 698 -11.98 -20.98 0.60
CA GLY A 698 -11.94 -20.28 1.88
C GLY A 698 -13.03 -20.70 2.87
N TYR A 699 -14.25 -21.01 2.39
CA TYR A 699 -15.27 -21.60 3.26
C TYR A 699 -14.96 -23.04 3.68
N ALA A 700 -14.36 -23.87 2.81
CA ALA A 700 -14.08 -25.27 3.10
C ALA A 700 -12.91 -25.44 4.09
N THR A 701 -11.82 -24.70 3.90
CA THR A 701 -10.63 -24.74 4.75
C THR A 701 -10.92 -24.17 6.14
N VAL A 702 -11.47 -22.95 6.23
CA VAL A 702 -11.85 -22.36 7.54
C VAL A 702 -12.91 -23.20 8.27
N MET A 703 -13.81 -23.89 7.55
CA MET A 703 -14.74 -24.81 8.19
C MET A 703 -14.00 -26.01 8.80
N ALA A 704 -13.02 -26.59 8.09
CA ALA A 704 -12.20 -27.68 8.61
C ALA A 704 -11.41 -27.26 9.86
N ASP A 705 -10.81 -26.07 9.85
CA ASP A 705 -10.10 -25.52 11.01
C ASP A 705 -11.01 -25.26 12.21
N LEU A 706 -12.22 -24.73 11.97
CA LEU A 706 -13.18 -24.35 13.01
C LEU A 706 -13.88 -25.54 13.68
N THR A 707 -14.02 -26.67 12.97
CA THR A 707 -14.64 -27.91 13.47
C THR A 707 -13.62 -28.99 13.84
N HIS A 708 -12.37 -28.87 13.39
CA HIS A 708 -11.33 -29.90 13.46
C HIS A 708 -11.70 -31.21 12.73
N GLU A 709 -12.56 -31.12 11.72
CA GLU A 709 -12.99 -32.24 10.86
C GLU A 709 -12.57 -32.01 9.41
N SER A 710 -12.50 -33.08 8.61
CA SER A 710 -12.27 -32.92 7.16
C SER A 710 -13.57 -32.53 6.44
N VAL A 711 -13.48 -31.61 5.48
CA VAL A 711 -14.61 -31.03 4.76
C VAL A 711 -14.51 -31.36 3.28
N TRP A 712 -15.59 -31.88 2.69
CA TRP A 712 -15.67 -32.17 1.27
C TRP A 712 -16.04 -30.92 0.46
N MET A 713 -15.26 -30.58 -0.55
CA MET A 713 -15.54 -29.49 -1.48
C MET A 713 -15.96 -30.07 -2.84
N ALA A 714 -17.20 -29.84 -3.26
CA ALA A 714 -17.77 -30.49 -4.46
C ALA A 714 -18.42 -29.49 -5.42
N GLU A 715 -18.03 -29.56 -6.69
CA GLU A 715 -18.68 -28.83 -7.77
C GLU A 715 -20.10 -29.37 -8.00
N PHE A 716 -21.09 -28.49 -8.10
CA PHE A 716 -22.48 -28.88 -8.38
C PHE A 716 -23.07 -27.88 -9.35
N TYR A 717 -22.88 -28.09 -10.65
CA TYR A 717 -23.40 -27.20 -11.70
C TYR A 717 -24.85 -27.53 -12.06
N ASP A 718 -25.58 -26.54 -12.55
CA ASP A 718 -26.91 -26.71 -13.13
C ASP A 718 -26.81 -27.39 -14.51
N GLY A 719 -27.67 -28.38 -14.76
CA GLY A 719 -27.65 -29.19 -15.98
C GLY A 719 -26.47 -30.16 -16.15
N ASP A 720 -25.66 -30.41 -15.12
CA ASP A 720 -24.59 -31.42 -15.17
C ASP A 720 -25.20 -32.84 -15.27
N PRO A 721 -24.86 -33.67 -16.27
CA PRO A 721 -25.41 -35.02 -16.40
C PRO A 721 -24.77 -36.04 -15.44
N ASN A 722 -23.65 -35.72 -14.78
CA ASN A 722 -22.95 -36.63 -13.87
C ASN A 722 -22.26 -35.89 -12.70
N PRO A 723 -23.00 -35.09 -11.90
CA PRO A 723 -22.44 -34.30 -10.82
C PRO A 723 -21.80 -35.20 -9.74
N PRO A 724 -20.73 -34.73 -9.06
CA PRO A 724 -20.17 -35.41 -7.88
C PRO A 724 -21.03 -35.25 -6.63
N VAL A 725 -22.31 -34.86 -6.78
CA VAL A 725 -23.25 -34.53 -5.71
C VAL A 725 -24.61 -35.13 -6.05
N LYS A 726 -25.25 -35.82 -5.10
CA LYS A 726 -26.62 -36.33 -5.24
C LYS A 726 -27.42 -36.17 -3.94
N TRP A 727 -28.74 -36.22 -4.06
CA TRP A 727 -29.67 -36.22 -2.94
C TRP A 727 -30.47 -37.52 -2.92
N GLU A 728 -30.47 -38.24 -1.80
CA GLU A 728 -31.26 -39.46 -1.62
C GLU A 728 -31.98 -39.39 -0.26
N ASN A 729 -33.31 -39.50 -0.26
CA ASN A 729 -34.16 -39.39 0.95
C ASN A 729 -33.92 -38.11 1.79
N GLY A 730 -33.55 -37.01 1.13
CA GLY A 730 -33.21 -35.73 1.76
C GLY A 730 -31.80 -35.66 2.38
N ILE A 731 -30.97 -36.70 2.23
CA ILE A 731 -29.57 -36.72 2.65
C ILE A 731 -28.69 -36.39 1.42
N LEU A 732 -27.72 -35.50 1.63
CA LEU A 732 -26.71 -35.13 0.66
C LEU A 732 -25.59 -36.18 0.64
N TYR A 733 -25.18 -36.60 -0.56
CA TYR A 733 -24.01 -37.43 -0.78
C TYR A 733 -23.04 -36.77 -1.75
N VAL A 734 -21.74 -36.93 -1.49
CA VAL A 734 -20.65 -36.46 -2.35
C VAL A 734 -19.80 -37.64 -2.84
N ARG A 735 -19.35 -37.59 -4.10
CA ARG A 735 -18.54 -38.64 -4.73
C ARG A 735 -17.06 -38.28 -4.71
N ASP A 736 -16.22 -39.13 -4.14
CA ASP A 736 -14.77 -38.94 -4.15
C ASP A 736 -14.09 -39.40 -5.47
N LYS A 737 -12.77 -39.26 -5.53
CA LYS A 737 -11.94 -39.65 -6.68
C LYS A 737 -11.95 -41.16 -7.01
N GLU A 738 -12.31 -41.99 -6.03
CA GLU A 738 -12.39 -43.46 -6.14
C GLU A 738 -13.80 -43.91 -6.54
N GLY A 739 -14.76 -42.97 -6.63
CA GLY A 739 -16.15 -43.21 -7.01
C GLY A 739 -17.05 -43.56 -5.83
N VAL A 740 -16.54 -43.49 -4.60
CA VAL A 740 -17.30 -43.80 -3.38
C VAL A 740 -18.17 -42.61 -2.98
N TRP A 741 -19.40 -42.88 -2.57
CA TRP A 741 -20.36 -41.87 -2.11
C TRP A 741 -20.34 -41.76 -0.58
N HIS A 742 -20.05 -40.56 -0.08
CA HIS A 742 -20.00 -40.24 1.35
C HIS A 742 -21.22 -39.41 1.75
N SER A 743 -21.91 -39.77 2.84
CA SER A 743 -23.05 -39.02 3.36
C SER A 743 -22.60 -37.78 4.15
N ILE A 744 -23.39 -36.70 4.05
CA ILE A 744 -23.08 -35.40 4.65
C ILE A 744 -24.18 -35.02 5.65
N ARG A 745 -23.79 -34.72 6.89
CA ARG A 745 -24.72 -34.25 7.95
C ARG A 745 -25.03 -32.77 7.88
N ALA A 746 -24.04 -31.94 7.48
CA ALA A 746 -24.21 -30.51 7.34
C ALA A 746 -23.41 -29.94 6.17
N CYS A 747 -24.01 -28.99 5.46
CA CYS A 747 -23.48 -28.42 4.24
C CYS A 747 -23.59 -26.90 4.21
N PHE A 748 -22.48 -26.23 3.89
CA PHE A 748 -22.48 -24.84 3.48
C PHE A 748 -22.70 -24.79 1.98
N ARG A 749 -23.85 -24.28 1.53
CA ARG A 749 -24.13 -24.15 0.10
C ARG A 749 -23.63 -22.81 -0.45
N TYR A 750 -22.84 -22.89 -1.50
CA TYR A 750 -22.48 -21.78 -2.38
C TYR A 750 -23.20 -21.92 -3.75
N VAL A 751 -24.47 -22.31 -3.62
CA VAL A 751 -25.55 -22.58 -4.60
C VAL A 751 -26.03 -21.40 -5.45
N THR A 752 -25.36 -20.91 -6.51
CA THR A 752 -25.74 -19.61 -7.11
C THR A 752 -26.82 -19.62 -8.20
N LYS A 753 -26.78 -20.48 -9.22
CA LYS A 753 -27.83 -20.60 -10.27
C LYS A 753 -28.97 -21.49 -9.80
N ALA A 754 -30.21 -21.29 -10.29
CA ALA A 754 -31.39 -22.14 -10.04
C ALA A 754 -31.21 -23.17 -8.89
N PRO A 755 -31.31 -22.75 -7.61
CA PRO A 755 -31.01 -23.65 -6.50
C PRO A 755 -32.22 -24.52 -6.11
N TRP A 756 -33.44 -24.16 -6.52
CA TRP A 756 -34.69 -24.82 -6.14
C TRP A 756 -34.94 -26.17 -6.85
N ASN A 757 -34.51 -26.33 -8.11
CA ASN A 757 -34.59 -27.58 -8.86
C ASN A 757 -33.44 -28.58 -8.53
N ARG A 758 -32.48 -28.19 -7.67
CA ARG A 758 -31.24 -28.96 -7.39
C ARG A 758 -31.05 -29.36 -5.93
N ILE A 759 -31.69 -28.65 -5.01
CA ILE A 759 -31.65 -28.93 -3.57
C ILE A 759 -33.10 -29.11 -3.12
N PRO A 760 -33.47 -30.26 -2.51
CA PRO A 760 -34.83 -30.49 -2.06
C PRO A 760 -35.33 -29.41 -1.09
N LEU A 761 -36.63 -29.11 -1.12
CA LEU A 761 -37.28 -28.22 -0.14
C LEU A 761 -37.12 -28.73 1.30
N ARG A 762 -37.11 -30.06 1.48
CA ARG A 762 -36.95 -30.75 2.76
C ARG A 762 -35.68 -31.60 2.74
N THR A 763 -34.71 -31.25 3.57
CA THR A 763 -33.45 -31.98 3.74
C THR A 763 -33.31 -32.50 5.17
N ARG A 764 -32.67 -33.66 5.32
CA ARG A 764 -32.16 -34.18 6.60
C ARG A 764 -30.76 -33.66 6.88
N THR A 765 -29.93 -33.53 5.84
CA THR A 765 -28.70 -32.74 5.89
C THR A 765 -29.03 -31.30 6.23
N LEU A 766 -28.37 -30.74 7.24
CA LEU A 766 -28.47 -29.32 7.59
C LEU A 766 -27.85 -28.46 6.49
N VAL A 767 -28.61 -27.59 5.86
CA VAL A 767 -28.12 -26.69 4.80
C VAL A 767 -28.14 -25.25 5.30
N LEU A 768 -26.98 -24.58 5.34
CA LEU A 768 -26.93 -23.16 5.73
C LEU A 768 -27.72 -22.31 4.73
N ASN A 769 -28.64 -21.52 5.25
CA ASN A 769 -29.71 -20.86 4.50
C ASN A 769 -30.48 -21.87 3.62
N SER A 770 -31.58 -22.47 4.08
CA SER A 770 -32.33 -23.45 3.28
C SER A 770 -32.89 -22.87 1.96
N ILE A 771 -33.37 -23.71 1.02
CA ILE A 771 -33.99 -23.24 -0.22
C ILE A 771 -35.21 -22.35 0.00
N ILE A 772 -35.91 -22.54 1.11
CA ILE A 772 -37.02 -21.68 1.56
C ILE A 772 -36.57 -20.20 1.58
N SER A 773 -35.35 -19.90 2.05
CA SER A 773 -34.80 -18.54 2.04
C SER A 773 -34.57 -17.96 0.64
N CYS A 774 -34.25 -18.79 -0.35
CA CYS A 774 -34.16 -18.36 -1.76
C CYS A 774 -35.54 -18.02 -2.32
N LEU A 775 -36.50 -18.93 -2.12
CA LEU A 775 -37.87 -18.81 -2.62
C LEU A 775 -38.62 -17.65 -1.98
N ALA A 776 -38.42 -17.40 -0.68
CA ALA A 776 -39.00 -16.29 0.07
C ALA A 776 -38.43 -14.91 -0.28
N GLY A 777 -37.34 -14.83 -1.06
CA GLY A 777 -36.80 -13.56 -1.53
C GLY A 777 -35.28 -13.52 -1.77
N GLY A 778 -34.50 -14.36 -1.10
CA GLY A 778 -33.03 -14.32 -1.16
C GLY A 778 -32.41 -14.69 -2.52
N ARG A 779 -33.22 -15.21 -3.45
CA ARG A 779 -32.92 -15.30 -4.91
C ARG A 779 -34.14 -15.05 -5.80
N ASN A 780 -35.36 -15.01 -5.26
CA ASN A 780 -36.58 -14.68 -5.99
C ASN A 780 -36.94 -13.21 -5.81
N LYS A 781 -36.66 -12.37 -6.82
CA LYS A 781 -36.86 -10.92 -6.73
C LYS A 781 -38.33 -10.52 -6.54
N MET A 782 -39.29 -11.31 -7.03
CA MET A 782 -40.72 -11.02 -6.87
C MET A 782 -41.15 -11.21 -5.42
N MET A 783 -40.71 -12.31 -4.82
CA MET A 783 -40.97 -12.60 -3.41
C MET A 783 -40.23 -11.65 -2.46
N ALA A 784 -39.03 -11.19 -2.83
CA ALA A 784 -38.32 -10.14 -2.09
C ALA A 784 -39.13 -8.84 -2.02
N ALA A 785 -39.68 -8.37 -3.15
CA ALA A 785 -40.51 -7.18 -3.18
C ALA A 785 -41.77 -7.33 -2.30
N ARG A 786 -42.45 -8.48 -2.37
CA ARG A 786 -43.57 -8.80 -1.47
C ARG A 786 -43.18 -8.85 0.01
N ALA A 787 -42.02 -9.41 0.33
CA ALA A 787 -41.50 -9.42 1.70
C ALA A 787 -41.30 -7.99 2.23
N TYR A 788 -40.74 -7.09 1.41
CA TYR A 788 -40.51 -5.70 1.78
C TYR A 788 -41.81 -4.90 1.93
N GLU A 789 -42.78 -5.10 1.03
CA GLU A 789 -44.13 -4.52 1.13
C GLU A 789 -44.79 -4.91 2.47
N LEU A 790 -44.80 -6.22 2.80
CA LEU A 790 -45.39 -6.74 4.03
C LEU A 790 -44.67 -6.25 5.29
N PHE A 791 -43.34 -6.15 5.26
CA PHE A 791 -42.54 -5.65 6.38
C PHE A 791 -42.76 -4.15 6.61
N ASN A 792 -42.81 -3.35 5.53
CA ASN A 792 -43.08 -1.92 5.62
C ASN A 792 -44.49 -1.62 6.14
N ALA A 793 -45.48 -2.45 5.78
CA ALA A 793 -46.82 -2.38 6.35
C ALA A 793 -46.85 -2.72 7.85
N GLU A 794 -46.07 -3.72 8.30
CA GLU A 794 -45.93 -4.08 9.71
C GLU A 794 -45.22 -2.99 10.54
N MET A 795 -44.23 -2.30 9.95
CA MET A 795 -43.43 -1.25 10.60
C MET A 795 -44.04 0.16 10.45
N ALA A 796 -45.23 0.29 9.86
CA ALA A 796 -45.91 1.56 9.67
C ALA A 796 -46.04 2.35 10.99
N GLY A 797 -45.71 3.65 10.96
CA GLY A 797 -45.71 4.51 12.15
C GLY A 797 -44.50 4.39 13.08
N THR A 798 -43.57 3.45 12.84
CA THR A 798 -42.32 3.33 13.64
C THR A 798 -41.14 4.13 13.11
N GLY A 799 -41.27 4.74 11.93
CA GLY A 799 -40.18 5.42 11.20
C GLY A 799 -39.18 4.48 10.52
N LEU A 800 -39.23 3.17 10.78
CA LEU A 800 -38.44 2.16 10.06
C LEU A 800 -39.15 1.77 8.77
N MET A 801 -38.41 1.79 7.66
CA MET A 801 -38.85 1.28 6.37
C MET A 801 -37.66 0.76 5.56
N ILE A 802 -37.89 -0.30 4.80
CA ILE A 802 -37.02 -0.80 3.75
C ILE A 802 -37.20 0.12 2.54
N ARG A 803 -36.12 0.78 2.13
CA ARG A 803 -36.10 1.74 1.01
C ARG A 803 -35.70 1.01 -0.28
N THR A 804 -36.52 1.09 -1.32
CA THR A 804 -36.26 0.55 -2.67
C THR A 804 -36.68 1.59 -3.72
N PRO A 805 -36.20 1.51 -4.98
CA PRO A 805 -36.80 2.26 -6.08
C PRO A 805 -38.25 1.78 -6.30
N GLU A 806 -39.14 2.65 -6.83
CA GLU A 806 -40.53 2.27 -7.14
C GLU A 806 -40.54 1.03 -8.06
N THR A 807 -41.25 -0.01 -7.63
CA THR A 807 -41.16 -1.35 -8.23
C THR A 807 -42.55 -1.91 -8.45
N LEU A 808 -42.87 -2.23 -9.70
CA LEU A 808 -44.10 -2.89 -10.11
C LEU A 808 -43.84 -4.38 -10.36
N ASN A 809 -44.62 -5.22 -9.69
CA ASN A 809 -44.46 -6.68 -9.64
C ASN A 809 -45.54 -7.39 -10.49
N ASN A 810 -45.27 -8.63 -10.92
CA ASN A 810 -46.21 -9.48 -11.67
C ASN A 810 -46.64 -8.90 -13.05
N ILE A 811 -45.76 -8.14 -13.69
CA ILE A 811 -46.02 -7.48 -14.98
C ILE A 811 -45.86 -8.49 -16.12
N SER A 812 -46.83 -8.56 -17.01
CA SER A 812 -46.77 -9.40 -18.21
C SER A 812 -46.01 -8.68 -19.32
N LYS A 813 -45.32 -9.40 -20.21
CA LYS A 813 -44.45 -8.81 -21.24
C LYS A 813 -45.12 -7.69 -22.08
N SER A 814 -46.40 -7.83 -22.40
CA SER A 814 -47.21 -6.86 -23.16
C SER A 814 -47.49 -5.54 -22.44
N GLU A 815 -47.41 -5.49 -21.10
CA GLU A 815 -47.72 -4.32 -20.28
C GLU A 815 -46.52 -3.37 -20.12
N ILE A 816 -45.30 -3.89 -20.35
CA ILE A 816 -44.03 -3.21 -20.12
C ILE A 816 -43.90 -1.88 -20.89
N PRO A 817 -44.24 -1.77 -22.21
CA PRO A 817 -44.14 -0.51 -22.94
C PRO A 817 -45.01 0.62 -22.35
N LEU A 818 -46.21 0.30 -21.88
CA LEU A 818 -47.14 1.27 -21.29
C LEU A 818 -46.59 1.84 -19.98
N ILE A 819 -46.02 0.98 -19.13
CA ILE A 819 -45.40 1.38 -17.86
C ILE A 819 -44.19 2.28 -18.11
N ILE A 820 -43.30 1.89 -19.03
CA ILE A 820 -42.10 2.66 -19.39
C ILE A 820 -42.49 4.05 -19.92
N SER A 821 -43.51 4.14 -20.77
CA SER A 821 -44.04 5.43 -21.23
C SER A 821 -44.61 6.28 -20.08
N SER A 822 -45.21 5.67 -19.06
CA SER A 822 -45.78 6.40 -17.90
C SER A 822 -44.72 6.99 -16.97
N TRP A 823 -43.50 6.44 -16.96
CA TRP A 823 -42.37 6.88 -16.11
C TRP A 823 -41.35 7.78 -16.82
N GLY A 824 -41.70 8.29 -18.01
CA GLY A 824 -40.84 9.20 -18.78
C GLY A 824 -39.96 8.52 -19.83
N GLY A 825 -40.25 7.27 -20.21
CA GLY A 825 -39.58 6.56 -21.30
C GLY A 825 -38.38 5.68 -20.88
N HIS A 826 -38.08 5.61 -19.58
CA HIS A 826 -36.92 4.87 -19.06
C HIS A 826 -37.28 4.04 -17.82
N ALA A 827 -36.78 2.80 -17.74
CA ALA A 827 -36.96 1.90 -16.59
C ALA A 827 -35.93 0.76 -16.56
N VAL A 828 -35.93 -0.02 -15.48
CA VAL A 828 -35.21 -1.30 -15.36
C VAL A 828 -36.23 -2.44 -15.37
N VAL A 829 -36.10 -3.38 -16.31
CA VAL A 829 -36.91 -4.59 -16.40
C VAL A 829 -36.09 -5.77 -15.88
N LYS A 830 -36.62 -6.52 -14.89
CA LYS A 830 -35.94 -7.66 -14.28
C LYS A 830 -36.75 -8.95 -14.48
N VAL A 831 -36.06 -10.01 -14.92
CA VAL A 831 -36.55 -11.39 -14.85
C VAL A 831 -36.45 -11.84 -13.38
N PRO A 832 -37.56 -12.20 -12.71
CA PRO A 832 -37.57 -12.31 -11.24
C PRO A 832 -36.66 -13.40 -10.66
N TYR A 833 -36.45 -14.47 -11.42
CA TYR A 833 -35.75 -15.68 -11.00
C TYR A 833 -34.33 -15.79 -11.57
N SER A 834 -33.90 -14.80 -12.36
CA SER A 834 -32.52 -14.76 -12.88
C SER A 834 -31.55 -14.16 -11.87
N ASN A 835 -30.28 -14.56 -11.96
CA ASN A 835 -29.23 -14.15 -11.02
C ASN A 835 -28.82 -12.68 -11.12
N ALA A 836 -28.18 -12.15 -10.06
CA ALA A 836 -27.60 -10.81 -10.07
C ALA A 836 -26.71 -10.57 -11.31
N GLY A 837 -27.10 -9.59 -12.14
CA GLY A 837 -26.44 -9.23 -13.40
C GLY A 837 -26.85 -10.05 -14.64
N GLN A 838 -27.74 -11.04 -14.52
CA GLN A 838 -28.32 -11.79 -15.65
C GLN A 838 -29.84 -11.62 -15.64
N GLY A 839 -30.46 -11.38 -16.80
CA GLY A 839 -31.89 -11.08 -16.88
C GLY A 839 -32.30 -9.75 -16.22
N VAL A 840 -31.38 -8.78 -16.13
CA VAL A 840 -31.69 -7.38 -15.77
C VAL A 840 -31.39 -6.54 -17.00
N TYR A 841 -32.42 -5.90 -17.54
CA TYR A 841 -32.38 -5.09 -18.75
C TYR A 841 -32.67 -3.64 -18.37
N ILE A 842 -31.83 -2.70 -18.77
CA ILE A 842 -32.11 -1.27 -18.58
C ILE A 842 -32.58 -0.72 -19.91
N ILE A 843 -33.75 -0.12 -19.92
CA ILE A 843 -34.37 0.47 -21.10
C ILE A 843 -34.17 1.98 -21.01
N THR A 844 -33.29 2.50 -21.86
CA THR A 844 -32.96 3.94 -21.96
C THR A 844 -33.46 4.57 -23.27
N ASN A 845 -33.90 3.76 -24.22
CA ASN A 845 -34.40 4.21 -25.52
C ASN A 845 -35.33 3.16 -26.15
N GLU A 846 -36.07 3.59 -27.19
CA GLU A 846 -37.05 2.74 -27.88
C GLU A 846 -36.42 1.51 -28.53
N LYS A 847 -35.16 1.58 -29.01
CA LYS A 847 -34.51 0.42 -29.63
C LYS A 847 -34.26 -0.68 -28.59
N GLU A 848 -33.74 -0.34 -27.41
CA GLU A 848 -33.56 -1.32 -26.31
C GLU A 848 -34.90 -1.94 -25.88
N LEU A 849 -36.00 -1.16 -25.90
CA LEU A 849 -37.34 -1.69 -25.64
C LEU A 849 -37.74 -2.71 -26.71
N GLN A 850 -37.57 -2.37 -27.99
CA GLN A 850 -37.87 -3.29 -29.09
C GLN A 850 -37.00 -4.55 -29.04
N ASP A 851 -35.69 -4.42 -28.81
CA ASP A 851 -34.75 -5.55 -28.70
C ASP A 851 -35.16 -6.50 -27.55
N PHE A 852 -35.53 -5.97 -26.38
CA PHE A 852 -36.07 -6.75 -25.26
C PHE A 852 -37.43 -7.42 -25.58
N MET A 853 -38.29 -6.74 -26.32
CA MET A 853 -39.62 -7.25 -26.71
C MET A 853 -39.54 -8.36 -27.77
N HIS A 854 -38.52 -8.37 -28.63
CA HIS A 854 -38.29 -9.46 -29.59
C HIS A 854 -37.55 -10.67 -28.99
N MET A 855 -36.86 -10.50 -27.86
CA MET A 855 -36.15 -11.59 -27.18
C MET A 855 -37.13 -12.63 -26.59
N GLU A 856 -36.85 -13.92 -26.80
CA GLU A 856 -37.53 -15.02 -26.10
C GLU A 856 -37.04 -15.08 -24.64
N HIS A 857 -37.98 -15.12 -23.70
CA HIS A 857 -37.68 -15.24 -22.27
C HIS A 857 -38.28 -16.55 -21.73
N ARG A 858 -37.60 -17.18 -20.78
CA ARG A 858 -38.01 -18.47 -20.18
C ARG A 858 -39.25 -18.36 -19.28
N TYR A 859 -39.49 -17.18 -18.71
CA TYR A 859 -40.53 -16.90 -17.73
C TYR A 859 -41.45 -15.78 -18.25
N ASP A 860 -42.72 -15.83 -17.88
CA ASP A 860 -43.76 -14.96 -18.45
C ASP A 860 -44.01 -13.70 -17.61
N LYS A 861 -43.53 -13.68 -16.35
CA LYS A 861 -43.67 -12.56 -15.43
C LYS A 861 -42.38 -11.78 -15.22
N PHE A 862 -42.52 -10.46 -15.16
CA PHE A 862 -41.43 -9.49 -15.05
C PHE A 862 -41.67 -8.53 -13.88
N ILE A 863 -40.59 -7.89 -13.45
CA ILE A 863 -40.59 -6.76 -12.52
C ILE A 863 -40.13 -5.52 -13.29
N VAL A 864 -40.88 -4.43 -13.21
CA VAL A 864 -40.49 -3.14 -13.78
C VAL A 864 -40.20 -2.17 -12.64
N GLN A 865 -38.96 -1.71 -12.55
CA GLN A 865 -38.44 -0.87 -11.48
C GLN A 865 -37.96 0.48 -12.03
N SER A 866 -38.14 1.55 -11.28
CA SER A 866 -37.71 2.89 -11.70
C SER A 866 -36.18 2.97 -11.87
N LEU A 867 -35.75 3.69 -12.91
CA LEU A 867 -34.33 3.88 -13.21
C LEU A 867 -33.78 5.07 -12.43
N VAL A 868 -32.82 4.77 -11.54
CA VAL A 868 -32.09 5.79 -10.78
C VAL A 868 -30.91 6.30 -11.61
N GLY A 869 -31.09 7.49 -12.18
CA GLY A 869 -30.11 8.19 -13.02
C GLY A 869 -29.57 9.44 -12.35
N ASN A 870 -29.49 10.53 -13.10
CA ASN A 870 -29.22 11.87 -12.58
C ASN A 870 -30.47 12.77 -12.70
N ALA A 871 -30.37 14.01 -12.20
CA ALA A 871 -31.45 15.00 -12.18
C ALA A 871 -32.11 15.36 -13.53
N SER A 872 -31.58 14.89 -14.66
CA SER A 872 -32.11 15.14 -16.01
C SER A 872 -32.67 13.91 -16.73
N TRP A 873 -32.54 12.70 -16.17
CA TRP A 873 -33.04 11.47 -16.81
C TRP A 873 -33.46 10.32 -15.88
N SER A 874 -33.45 10.49 -14.54
CA SER A 874 -34.12 9.54 -13.64
C SER A 874 -35.60 9.37 -13.98
N SER A 875 -36.14 8.16 -13.81
CA SER A 875 -37.58 7.90 -14.00
C SER A 875 -38.45 8.75 -13.08
N ILE A 876 -39.61 9.18 -13.59
CA ILE A 876 -40.58 9.98 -12.83
C ILE A 876 -41.58 9.04 -12.13
N THR A 877 -41.53 9.03 -10.81
CA THR A 877 -42.20 8.11 -9.88
C THR A 877 -43.21 8.83 -8.98
N ARG A 878 -44.15 8.09 -8.39
CA ARG A 878 -45.18 8.65 -7.49
C ARG A 878 -44.56 9.27 -6.23
N ASP A 879 -43.53 8.65 -5.71
CA ASP A 879 -42.78 9.09 -4.52
C ASP A 879 -41.70 10.15 -4.85
N GLY A 880 -41.69 10.66 -6.08
CA GLY A 880 -40.71 11.63 -6.57
C GLY A 880 -39.39 10.99 -7.03
N MET A 881 -38.61 11.75 -7.80
CA MET A 881 -37.38 11.26 -8.43
C MET A 881 -36.27 10.97 -7.41
N GLN A 882 -35.48 9.94 -7.70
CA GLN A 882 -34.26 9.57 -7.00
C GLN A 882 -33.06 9.73 -7.94
N TYR A 883 -31.95 10.26 -7.43
CA TYR A 883 -30.73 10.51 -8.22
C TYR A 883 -29.54 9.82 -7.59
N HIS A 884 -28.71 9.16 -8.40
CA HIS A 884 -27.48 8.54 -7.93
C HIS A 884 -26.47 9.62 -7.54
N ILE A 885 -25.94 9.58 -6.31
CA ILE A 885 -24.94 10.56 -5.85
C ILE A 885 -23.62 10.35 -6.62
N GLY A 886 -23.25 9.07 -6.78
CA GLY A 886 -22.08 8.65 -7.54
C GLY A 886 -20.76 8.85 -6.78
N ASN A 887 -19.70 8.34 -7.39
CA ASN A 887 -18.33 8.53 -6.93
C ASN A 887 -17.92 10.01 -6.97
N ILE A 888 -16.91 10.36 -6.16
CA ILE A 888 -16.21 11.64 -6.28
C ILE A 888 -15.71 11.79 -7.73
N PRO A 889 -15.91 12.96 -8.38
CA PRO A 889 -15.47 13.18 -9.75
C PRO A 889 -13.97 12.91 -9.94
N ASP A 890 -13.62 12.25 -11.03
CA ASP A 890 -12.22 12.06 -11.42
C ASP A 890 -11.54 13.38 -11.86
N ARG A 891 -10.23 13.32 -12.15
CA ARG A 891 -9.46 14.49 -12.66
C ARG A 891 -10.00 15.06 -13.99
N LYS A 892 -10.90 14.37 -14.69
CA LYS A 892 -11.58 14.81 -15.92
C LYS A 892 -13.02 15.29 -15.65
N GLY A 893 -13.41 15.43 -14.38
CA GLY A 893 -14.75 15.86 -13.96
C GLY A 893 -15.84 14.82 -14.17
N LYS A 894 -15.48 13.54 -14.34
CA LYS A 894 -16.43 12.45 -14.58
C LYS A 894 -16.80 11.77 -13.26
N THR A 895 -18.11 11.70 -12.98
CA THR A 895 -18.65 10.86 -11.91
C THR A 895 -18.96 9.46 -12.44
N PHE A 896 -18.96 8.48 -11.56
CA PHE A 896 -19.31 7.09 -11.87
C PHE A 896 -20.43 6.62 -10.93
N VAL A 897 -21.21 5.65 -11.38
CA VAL A 897 -22.13 4.90 -10.51
C VAL A 897 -21.32 3.87 -9.73
N SER A 898 -21.68 3.63 -8.47
CA SER A 898 -21.16 2.49 -7.70
C SER A 898 -22.26 1.88 -6.85
N ASP A 899 -22.45 0.58 -7.00
CA ASP A 899 -23.19 -0.21 -6.02
C ASP A 899 -22.28 -0.59 -4.85
N LEU A 900 -22.82 -0.54 -3.64
CA LEU A 900 -22.18 -0.98 -2.40
C LEU A 900 -22.83 -2.29 -1.98
N ARG A 901 -22.05 -3.35 -1.77
CA ARG A 901 -22.55 -4.58 -1.15
C ARG A 901 -22.20 -4.60 0.32
N CYS A 902 -23.20 -4.64 1.19
CA CYS A 902 -23.04 -4.91 2.62
C CYS A 902 -23.42 -6.37 2.91
N MET A 903 -22.56 -7.09 3.63
CA MET A 903 -22.80 -8.47 4.06
C MET A 903 -22.93 -8.56 5.58
N VAL A 904 -23.94 -9.27 6.04
CA VAL A 904 -24.26 -9.45 7.46
C VAL A 904 -24.38 -10.93 7.82
N THR A 905 -24.08 -11.23 9.07
CA THR A 905 -24.30 -12.55 9.67
C THR A 905 -24.99 -12.40 11.02
N VAL A 906 -25.63 -13.46 11.48
CA VAL A 906 -26.29 -13.52 12.79
C VAL A 906 -26.27 -14.95 13.30
N GLY A 907 -25.97 -15.08 14.59
CA GLY A 907 -25.97 -16.34 15.31
C GLY A 907 -27.02 -16.34 16.43
N ASP A 908 -27.01 -17.39 17.24
CA ASP A 908 -27.94 -17.52 18.37
C ASP A 908 -27.63 -16.53 19.52
N VAL A 909 -26.44 -15.90 19.50
CA VAL A 909 -25.99 -14.91 20.50
C VAL A 909 -25.39 -13.68 19.78
N GLY A 910 -25.68 -12.48 20.27
CA GLY A 910 -25.05 -11.22 19.83
C GLY A 910 -25.84 -10.38 18.82
N GLY A 911 -26.87 -10.94 18.18
CA GLY A 911 -27.66 -10.26 17.15
C GLY A 911 -26.94 -10.19 15.80
N PHE A 912 -27.39 -9.28 14.92
CA PHE A 912 -26.75 -9.04 13.64
C PHE A 912 -25.36 -8.40 13.80
N GLN A 913 -24.46 -8.74 12.88
CA GLN A 913 -23.11 -8.18 12.78
C GLN A 913 -22.74 -7.97 11.29
N PRO A 914 -22.06 -6.87 10.93
CA PRO A 914 -21.46 -6.72 9.60
C PRO A 914 -20.26 -7.66 9.47
N VAL A 915 -20.05 -8.24 8.28
CA VAL A 915 -18.93 -9.17 8.02
C VAL A 915 -18.01 -8.71 6.89
N ALA A 916 -18.59 -8.23 5.80
CA ALA A 916 -17.83 -7.73 4.67
C ALA A 916 -18.59 -6.57 4.02
N ILE A 917 -17.85 -5.63 3.47
CA ILE A 917 -18.43 -4.53 2.71
C ILE A 917 -17.47 -4.21 1.56
N TYR A 918 -17.97 -4.03 0.35
CA TYR A 918 -17.15 -3.66 -0.81
C TYR A 918 -18.02 -2.98 -1.85
N ALA A 919 -17.41 -2.24 -2.78
CA ALA A 919 -18.16 -1.55 -3.83
C ALA A 919 -17.71 -1.98 -5.23
N ARG A 920 -18.60 -1.83 -6.21
CA ARG A 920 -18.30 -2.06 -7.63
C ARG A 920 -18.62 -0.79 -8.40
N ARG A 921 -17.62 -0.22 -9.07
CA ARG A 921 -17.79 1.01 -9.87
C ARG A 921 -18.20 0.69 -11.31
N ALA A 922 -18.98 1.56 -11.94
CA ALA A 922 -19.27 1.51 -13.36
C ALA A 922 -18.03 1.68 -14.24
N ARG A 923 -18.01 0.98 -15.39
CA ARG A 923 -16.94 1.09 -16.40
C ARG A 923 -17.03 2.42 -17.17
N LYS A 924 -18.23 2.76 -17.65
CA LYS A 924 -18.56 4.07 -18.21
C LYS A 924 -18.97 5.06 -17.09
N PRO A 925 -18.71 6.37 -17.24
CA PRO A 925 -19.17 7.40 -16.30
C PRO A 925 -20.70 7.56 -16.35
N LEU A 926 -21.27 8.18 -15.33
CA LEU A 926 -22.68 8.57 -15.31
C LEU A 926 -22.90 9.64 -16.39
N LEU A 927 -23.69 9.33 -17.43
CA LEU A 927 -23.99 10.25 -18.53
C LEU A 927 -24.69 11.51 -18.01
N ARG A 928 -24.42 12.67 -18.64
CA ARG A 928 -25.15 13.90 -18.35
C ARG A 928 -26.56 13.81 -18.90
N ARG A 929 -26.74 13.47 -20.18
CA ARG A 929 -28.03 13.11 -20.80
C ARG A 929 -27.92 11.76 -21.48
N LEU A 930 -29.01 11.00 -21.56
CA LEU A 930 -29.02 9.70 -22.26
C LEU A 930 -28.75 9.84 -23.77
N SER A 931 -29.02 11.00 -24.37
CA SER A 931 -28.68 11.33 -25.75
C SER A 931 -27.17 11.43 -26.05
N ASP A 932 -26.32 11.53 -25.02
CA ASP A 932 -24.89 11.86 -25.19
C ASP A 932 -24.06 10.66 -25.70
N ASP A 933 -24.54 9.43 -25.54
CA ASP A 933 -23.94 8.21 -26.10
C ASP A 933 -25.04 7.17 -26.44
N PRO A 934 -25.56 7.15 -27.70
CA PRO A 934 -26.61 6.22 -28.14
C PRO A 934 -26.13 4.77 -28.30
N LEU A 935 -24.85 4.48 -28.03
CA LEU A 935 -24.27 3.13 -27.99
C LEU A 935 -24.10 2.64 -26.54
N THR A 936 -24.70 3.30 -25.55
CA THR A 936 -24.67 2.88 -24.14
C THR A 936 -25.67 1.77 -23.84
N THR A 937 -25.51 0.62 -24.51
CA THR A 937 -26.30 -0.57 -24.20
C THR A 937 -26.06 -1.02 -22.76
N SER A 938 -27.13 -1.46 -22.09
CA SER A 938 -27.13 -1.76 -20.66
C SER A 938 -26.07 -2.79 -20.21
N TRP A 939 -25.04 -2.27 -19.52
CA TRP A 939 -24.13 -2.98 -18.61
C TRP A 939 -23.35 -4.19 -19.17
N GLU A 940 -22.14 -3.91 -19.66
CA GLU A 940 -21.06 -4.91 -19.73
C GLU A 940 -20.69 -5.36 -18.29
N ILE A 941 -21.08 -6.60 -17.92
CA ILE A 941 -20.82 -7.20 -16.61
C ILE A 941 -19.95 -8.45 -16.75
N THR A 942 -18.63 -8.29 -16.66
CA THR A 942 -17.73 -9.33 -16.15
C THR A 942 -16.51 -8.72 -15.45
N GLU A 943 -16.21 -9.33 -14.29
CA GLU A 943 -14.90 -9.49 -13.64
C GLU A 943 -14.13 -8.29 -13.04
N SER A 944 -13.32 -8.67 -12.05
CA SER A 944 -12.43 -7.98 -11.09
C SER A 944 -12.08 -6.49 -11.24
N GLN A 945 -11.98 -5.95 -12.45
CA GLN A 945 -11.49 -4.59 -12.73
C GLN A 945 -12.42 -3.47 -12.22
N ARG A 946 -13.68 -3.80 -11.90
CA ARG A 946 -14.68 -2.88 -11.33
C ARG A 946 -14.64 -2.79 -9.80
N LEU A 947 -13.84 -3.63 -9.12
CA LEU A 947 -13.79 -3.71 -7.65
C LEU A 947 -13.10 -2.49 -7.04
N VAL A 948 -13.85 -1.78 -6.19
CA VAL A 948 -13.36 -0.71 -5.32
C VAL A 948 -13.21 -1.30 -3.91
N LEU A 949 -11.97 -1.37 -3.43
CA LEU A 949 -11.67 -1.91 -2.12
C LEU A 949 -12.07 -0.95 -1.00
N MET A 950 -12.32 -1.51 0.19
CA MET A 950 -12.49 -0.73 1.43
C MET A 950 -11.14 -0.33 2.05
N ASP A 951 -10.16 -0.06 1.20
CA ASP A 951 -8.80 0.29 1.58
C ASP A 951 -8.59 1.82 1.62
N ARG A 952 -7.41 2.27 2.06
CA ARG A 952 -7.09 3.70 2.15
C ARG A 952 -7.14 4.46 0.82
N LYS A 953 -6.97 3.77 -0.31
CA LYS A 953 -6.81 4.33 -1.65
C LYS A 953 -8.14 4.43 -2.39
N ASP A 954 -8.90 3.35 -2.39
CA ASP A 954 -10.10 3.15 -3.19
C ASP A 954 -11.35 3.70 -2.48
N PHE A 955 -11.48 3.53 -1.14
CA PHE A 955 -12.69 3.87 -0.39
C PHE A 955 -13.12 5.33 -0.54
N ASN A 956 -12.15 6.26 -0.44
CA ASN A 956 -12.43 7.69 -0.51
C ASN A 956 -13.07 8.11 -1.85
N THR A 957 -12.84 7.37 -2.93
CA THR A 957 -13.46 7.63 -4.24
C THR A 957 -14.98 7.42 -4.25
N LEU A 958 -15.54 6.72 -3.27
CA LEU A 958 -16.99 6.46 -3.18
C LEU A 958 -17.78 7.67 -2.67
N GLY A 959 -17.15 8.61 -1.95
CA GLY A 959 -17.86 9.75 -1.36
C GLY A 959 -18.85 9.37 -0.24
N ILE A 960 -18.67 8.18 0.34
CA ILE A 960 -19.50 7.55 1.38
C ILE A 960 -18.92 7.86 2.76
N SER A 961 -19.77 8.27 3.70
CA SER A 961 -19.41 8.55 5.10
C SER A 961 -19.72 7.37 6.02
N LEU A 962 -19.29 7.46 7.29
CA LEU A 962 -19.66 6.47 8.33
C LEU A 962 -21.18 6.34 8.50
N ASP A 963 -21.92 7.43 8.32
CA ASP A 963 -23.38 7.46 8.47
C ASP A 963 -24.08 6.71 7.34
N ASP A 964 -23.57 6.83 6.11
CA ASP A 964 -24.03 6.05 4.94
C ASP A 964 -23.76 4.54 5.12
N LEU A 965 -22.62 4.17 5.74
CA LEU A 965 -22.32 2.75 6.07
C LEU A 965 -23.27 2.19 7.14
N ILE A 966 -23.58 2.98 8.17
CA ILE A 966 -24.56 2.65 9.21
C ILE A 966 -25.96 2.47 8.61
N GLU A 967 -26.39 3.38 7.73
CA GLU A 967 -27.68 3.25 7.06
C GLU A 967 -27.72 2.02 6.13
N GLY A 968 -26.68 1.78 5.35
CA GLY A 968 -26.57 0.59 4.50
C GLY A 968 -26.65 -0.72 5.28
N TYR A 969 -26.04 -0.78 6.47
CA TYR A 969 -26.15 -1.91 7.39
C TYR A 969 -27.57 -2.09 7.94
N VAL A 970 -28.22 -1.01 8.41
CA VAL A 970 -29.60 -1.09 8.92
C VAL A 970 -30.56 -1.54 7.81
N GLN A 971 -30.49 -0.95 6.61
CA GLN A 971 -31.29 -1.37 5.46
C GLN A 971 -31.07 -2.85 5.11
N THR A 972 -29.81 -3.30 5.11
CA THR A 972 -29.45 -4.72 4.91
C THR A 972 -30.15 -5.61 5.94
N VAL A 973 -30.04 -5.31 7.24
CA VAL A 973 -30.67 -6.09 8.31
C VAL A 973 -32.20 -6.13 8.17
N LEU A 974 -32.87 -5.00 7.92
CA LEU A 974 -34.32 -4.96 7.73
C LEU A 974 -34.77 -5.87 6.57
N SER A 975 -34.03 -5.88 5.46
CA SER A 975 -34.34 -6.74 4.30
C SER A 975 -34.21 -8.24 4.59
N VAL A 976 -33.24 -8.63 5.42
CA VAL A 976 -33.06 -10.03 5.86
C VAL A 976 -34.21 -10.46 6.76
N ILE A 977 -34.62 -9.61 7.71
CA ILE A 977 -35.74 -9.88 8.60
C ILE A 977 -37.05 -10.03 7.81
N ALA A 978 -37.28 -9.18 6.80
CA ALA A 978 -38.44 -9.28 5.93
C ALA A 978 -38.51 -10.63 5.19
N ILE A 979 -37.39 -11.05 4.59
CA ILE A 979 -37.31 -12.33 3.85
C ILE A 979 -37.41 -13.53 4.80
N ASP A 980 -36.81 -13.49 5.99
CA ASP A 980 -36.93 -14.57 6.99
C ASP A 980 -38.35 -14.67 7.56
N LYS A 981 -39.04 -13.55 7.78
CA LYS A 981 -40.47 -13.53 8.13
C LYS A 981 -41.34 -14.13 7.03
N LEU A 982 -41.07 -13.85 5.76
CA LEU A 982 -41.81 -14.47 4.66
C LEU A 982 -41.49 -15.97 4.54
N ALA A 983 -40.23 -16.37 4.72
CA ALA A 983 -39.82 -17.78 4.78
C ALA A 983 -40.57 -18.54 5.89
N LYS A 984 -40.74 -17.93 7.07
CA LYS A 984 -41.55 -18.47 8.17
C LYS A 984 -43.03 -18.61 7.84
N ARG A 985 -43.61 -17.68 7.06
CA ARG A 985 -45.02 -17.75 6.62
C ARG A 985 -45.26 -18.80 5.54
N LEU A 986 -44.25 -19.12 4.73
CA LEU A 986 -44.31 -20.18 3.70
C LEU A 986 -44.11 -21.59 4.27
N ILE A 987 -44.06 -21.75 5.59
CA ILE A 987 -43.99 -23.04 6.28
C ILE A 987 -45.22 -23.16 7.16
N ASN A 988 -46.00 -24.22 6.93
CA ASN A 988 -47.16 -24.52 7.75
C ASN A 988 -46.69 -24.91 9.16
N VAL A 989 -47.25 -24.27 10.19
CA VAL A 989 -46.82 -24.42 11.59
C VAL A 989 -47.16 -25.81 12.15
N ASP A 990 -48.23 -26.43 11.67
CA ASP A 990 -48.73 -27.71 12.17
C ASP A 990 -48.07 -28.92 11.47
N THR A 991 -47.77 -28.81 10.17
CA THR A 991 -47.16 -29.91 9.39
C THR A 991 -45.65 -29.78 9.20
N GLY A 992 -45.10 -28.56 9.31
CA GLY A 992 -43.71 -28.24 8.96
C GLY A 992 -43.42 -28.31 7.46
N GLU A 993 -44.46 -28.39 6.62
CA GLU A 993 -44.32 -28.49 5.15
C GLU A 993 -44.40 -27.11 4.47
N PHE A 994 -43.87 -27.04 3.25
CA PHE A 994 -43.86 -25.80 2.47
C PHE A 994 -45.24 -25.53 1.87
N ASP A 995 -45.79 -24.34 2.17
CA ASP A 995 -47.11 -23.92 1.72
C ASP A 995 -47.08 -23.50 0.24
N MET A 996 -47.26 -24.47 -0.64
CA MET A 996 -47.34 -24.27 -2.08
C MET A 996 -48.57 -23.46 -2.52
N GLU A 997 -49.65 -23.44 -1.74
CA GLU A 997 -50.85 -22.68 -2.06
C GLU A 997 -50.60 -21.19 -1.84
N LEU A 998 -50.08 -20.83 -0.67
CA LEU A 998 -49.65 -19.46 -0.37
C LEU A 998 -48.51 -19.01 -1.30
N PHE A 999 -47.55 -19.88 -1.61
CA PHE A 999 -46.47 -19.55 -2.55
C PHE A 999 -47.02 -19.23 -3.95
N ARG A 1000 -47.93 -20.06 -4.48
CA ARG A 1000 -48.60 -19.82 -5.78
C ARG A 1000 -49.40 -18.52 -5.77
N ALA A 1001 -50.10 -18.20 -4.68
CA ALA A 1001 -50.87 -16.97 -4.56
C ALA A 1001 -49.97 -15.70 -4.56
N LEU A 1002 -48.76 -15.78 -4.00
CA LEU A 1002 -47.82 -14.67 -3.92
C LEU A 1002 -46.92 -14.53 -5.17
N ASN A 1003 -46.69 -15.62 -5.89
CA ASN A 1003 -45.77 -15.71 -7.02
C ASN A 1003 -46.39 -16.57 -8.17
N PRO A 1004 -47.36 -16.02 -8.92
CA PRO A 1004 -48.12 -16.74 -9.94
C PRO A 1004 -47.38 -16.79 -11.29
N ASP A 1005 -46.29 -17.57 -11.34
CA ASP A 1005 -45.56 -17.91 -12.57
C ASP A 1005 -45.50 -19.43 -12.70
N ASP A 1006 -46.24 -19.98 -13.66
CA ASP A 1006 -46.41 -21.42 -13.83
C ASP A 1006 -45.08 -22.13 -14.18
N ARG A 1007 -44.15 -21.46 -14.86
CA ARG A 1007 -42.83 -22.02 -15.21
C ARG A 1007 -41.95 -22.22 -13.99
N LEU A 1008 -41.99 -21.31 -13.02
CA LEU A 1008 -41.29 -21.54 -11.76
C LEU A 1008 -41.97 -22.64 -10.93
N LEU A 1009 -43.31 -22.71 -10.95
CA LEU A 1009 -44.04 -23.75 -10.23
C LEU A 1009 -43.73 -25.15 -10.79
N GLU A 1010 -43.61 -25.29 -12.11
CA GLU A 1010 -43.08 -26.48 -12.81
C GLU A 1010 -41.64 -26.85 -12.42
N GLU A 1011 -40.81 -25.90 -11.95
CA GLU A 1011 -39.43 -26.15 -11.51
C GLU A 1011 -39.28 -26.53 -10.02
N ILE A 1012 -40.35 -26.37 -9.23
CA ILE A 1012 -40.37 -26.59 -7.77
C ILE A 1012 -41.16 -27.86 -7.41
N MET A 1013 -42.14 -28.24 -8.24
CA MET A 1013 -42.98 -29.44 -8.09
C MET A 1013 -42.32 -30.70 -8.66
#